data_AF-A0A0C1BVW8-F1
#
_entry.id   AF-A0A0C1BVW8-F1
#
_cell.length_a   1.000
_cell.length_b   1.000
_cell.length_c   1.000
_cell.angle_alpha   90.00
_cell.angle_beta   90.00
_cell.angle_gamma   90.00
#
_symmetry.space_group_name_H-M   'P 1'
#
loop_
_entity.id
_entity.type
_entity.pdbx_description
1 polymer ?
#
loop_
_entity_poly.entity_id
_entity_poly.type
_entity_poly.pdbx_seq_one_letter_code
_entity_poly.pdbx_strand_id
1 'polypeptide(L)'
;MANTRFEIHQVNPESPEFADLVACEVTSFDKPFQSIFRFFHPIFGAESEQEKKIALANLVTLQRQWARDDPDSVWLKVIDKEEGDKIVGGLLIKVHKENPFARDEGISKEKKDDSAVWYPPGGQRDYIDAAMAIFNEPRERFMQRPHLYSYIGFVLPEYRQQGIADMLLVEECRRADEHGLEAYMEAVTAMGVPIFMRHGFIPFRKVAVEPTRKSREQEGSGDDRENAEWDDMERKMQPLRFWPMWRPAYGRFTPGITVPPWAMIEMLYGGSDLERATKFFLVPWREDSSVEPRYAPLVKELKSWIYADPIRQNAFEAGIRTARSHNTHEMQNIFSLDDYLAFISDHLTWIPSEAIRPKDLLVRLATMWFILDQPSIIGYQSAIRPALGMVEPEGRGSENELTWLSAWMIRYSNEIGAFMDTPESARALDTFTATPSYNIADYTVPRSGGWRTFNEFFARQLKPGRRPIAAIGNNTLITSPADFAFMESHTISSSSTIRTKGMTWSLSHMLAHSPYADRFAGGLWLHGFLDVDDYHRVHAPIAGRVLEARVIPGLNHMCVEAEASPIEGEDGMRSQLVIPNETGYQFCQSRGLVVLDTGTGSGLVAILPVGMAIVSSVILTADVGAELHKGEELGYFQFGGSDVVLVFEARMEVDISMVKGRHYRMGSEIGRMRNFQGIDEKP
;
A
#
# COMPACT_ATOMS: atom_id res chain seq x y z
N MET A 1 18.37 -22.77 24.15
CA MET A 1 17.91 -23.84 25.06
C MET A 1 16.49 -24.18 24.65
N ALA A 2 16.15 -25.45 24.42
CA ALA A 2 14.78 -25.85 24.07
C ALA A 2 13.85 -25.43 25.22
N ASN A 3 12.75 -24.76 24.89
CA ASN A 3 11.79 -24.26 25.87
C ASN A 3 11.04 -25.47 26.47
N THR A 4 11.43 -25.93 27.66
CA THR A 4 10.90 -27.12 28.34
C THR A 4 9.59 -26.88 29.09
N ARG A 5 8.97 -25.71 28.92
CA ARG A 5 7.79 -25.31 29.68
C ARG A 5 6.48 -25.93 29.21
N PHE A 6 6.29 -26.02 27.89
CA PHE A 6 5.03 -26.49 27.30
C PHE A 6 5.19 -27.87 26.66
N GLU A 7 4.21 -28.75 26.88
CA GLU A 7 4.19 -30.11 26.30
C GLU A 7 2.87 -30.40 25.59
N ILE A 8 2.94 -31.07 24.44
CA ILE A 8 1.77 -31.57 23.70
C ILE A 8 1.48 -33.01 24.09
N HIS A 9 0.21 -33.29 24.39
CA HIS A 9 -0.28 -34.64 24.69
C HIS A 9 -1.56 -34.91 23.90
N GLN A 10 -1.73 -36.15 23.43
CA GLN A 10 -3.00 -36.59 22.86
C GLN A 10 -4.01 -36.85 23.99
N VAL A 11 -5.26 -36.42 23.80
CA VAL A 11 -6.34 -36.56 24.77
C VAL A 11 -7.34 -37.59 24.27
N ASN A 12 -7.78 -38.48 25.16
CA ASN A 12 -8.91 -39.34 24.90
C ASN A 12 -10.22 -38.56 25.17
N PRO A 13 -11.13 -38.38 24.20
CA PRO A 13 -12.38 -37.65 24.39
C PRO A 13 -13.31 -38.24 25.49
N GLU A 14 -13.18 -39.53 25.77
CA GLU A 14 -13.93 -40.20 26.85
C GLU A 14 -13.31 -40.01 28.25
N SER A 15 -12.13 -39.38 28.34
CA SER A 15 -11.49 -39.10 29.62
C SER A 15 -12.17 -37.94 30.37
N PRO A 16 -12.01 -37.86 31.70
CA PRO A 16 -12.51 -36.73 32.49
C PRO A 16 -11.88 -35.39 32.07
N GLU A 17 -10.58 -35.38 31.78
CA GLU A 17 -9.81 -34.18 31.41
C GLU A 17 -10.24 -33.56 30.07
N PHE A 18 -11.00 -34.29 29.24
CA PHE A 18 -11.55 -33.73 28.01
C PHE A 18 -12.49 -32.56 28.29
N ALA A 19 -13.25 -32.60 29.39
CA ALA A 19 -14.12 -31.49 29.76
C ALA A 19 -13.32 -30.21 30.08
N ASP A 20 -12.13 -30.34 30.68
CA ASP A 20 -11.23 -29.23 30.97
C ASP A 20 -10.64 -28.64 29.68
N LEU A 21 -10.34 -29.49 28.69
CA LEU A 21 -9.89 -29.06 27.37
C LEU A 21 -10.98 -28.23 26.65
N VAL A 22 -12.24 -28.68 26.68
CA VAL A 22 -13.37 -27.93 26.10
C VAL A 22 -13.62 -26.62 26.86
N ALA A 23 -13.46 -26.59 28.19
CA ALA A 23 -13.55 -25.34 28.93
C ALA A 23 -12.44 -24.34 28.53
N CYS A 24 -11.23 -24.84 28.28
CA CYS A 24 -10.12 -24.07 27.72
C CYS A 24 -10.46 -23.54 26.32
N GLU A 25 -11.09 -24.35 25.46
CA GLU A 25 -11.57 -23.96 24.13
C GLU A 25 -12.56 -22.78 24.21
N VAL A 26 -13.65 -22.92 24.99
CA VAL A 26 -14.67 -21.87 25.16
C VAL A 26 -14.02 -20.56 25.59
N THR A 27 -13.16 -20.62 26.61
CA THR A 27 -12.46 -19.43 27.13
C THR A 27 -11.58 -18.77 26.07
N SER A 28 -10.96 -19.56 25.20
CA SER A 28 -10.08 -19.08 24.14
C SER A 28 -10.85 -18.32 23.04
N PHE A 29 -12.08 -18.72 22.73
CA PHE A 29 -12.93 -18.05 21.72
C PHE A 29 -13.74 -16.88 22.28
N ASP A 30 -13.88 -16.75 23.60
CA ASP A 30 -14.60 -15.64 24.24
C ASP A 30 -13.76 -14.35 24.35
N LYS A 31 -12.43 -14.44 24.28
CA LYS A 31 -11.52 -13.30 24.50
C LYS A 31 -10.36 -13.28 23.49
N PRO A 32 -10.36 -12.42 22.46
CA PRO A 32 -11.49 -11.60 22.03
C PRO A 32 -12.59 -12.49 21.46
N PHE A 33 -13.84 -12.04 21.60
CA PHE A 33 -15.01 -12.76 21.12
C PHE A 33 -14.90 -13.12 19.63
N GLN A 34 -15.06 -14.40 19.31
CA GLN A 34 -15.10 -14.92 17.94
C GLN A 34 -16.51 -15.47 17.65
N SER A 35 -17.25 -14.81 16.76
CA SER A 35 -18.63 -15.21 16.45
C SER A 35 -18.73 -16.60 15.80
N ILE A 36 -17.70 -17.04 15.07
CA ILE A 36 -17.70 -18.38 14.43
C ILE A 36 -17.95 -19.52 15.42
N PHE A 37 -17.42 -19.40 16.65
CA PHE A 37 -17.55 -20.45 17.66
C PHE A 37 -19.00 -20.64 18.12
N ARG A 38 -19.87 -19.65 17.86
CA ARG A 38 -21.29 -19.74 18.17
C ARG A 38 -22.03 -20.72 17.30
N PHE A 39 -21.46 -21.14 16.16
CA PHE A 39 -22.01 -22.27 15.40
C PHE A 39 -22.22 -23.50 16.30
N PHE A 40 -21.37 -23.71 17.30
CA PHE A 40 -21.39 -24.89 18.17
C PHE A 40 -21.73 -24.56 19.63
N HIS A 41 -21.47 -23.32 20.07
CA HIS A 41 -21.67 -22.88 21.45
C HIS A 41 -22.53 -21.60 21.52
N PRO A 42 -23.87 -21.73 21.63
CA PRO A 42 -24.83 -20.63 21.47
C PRO A 42 -24.89 -19.69 22.69
N ILE A 43 -23.78 -19.05 23.03
CA ILE A 43 -23.63 -18.10 24.15
C ILE A 43 -23.11 -16.77 23.63
N PHE A 44 -23.88 -15.69 23.81
CA PHE A 44 -23.62 -14.36 23.27
C PHE A 44 -23.31 -13.30 24.34
N GLY A 45 -23.25 -13.69 25.61
CA GLY A 45 -22.80 -12.87 26.74
C GLY A 45 -23.91 -12.34 27.65
N ALA A 46 -25.18 -12.43 27.25
CA ALA A 46 -26.33 -12.02 28.05
C ALA A 46 -26.87 -13.16 28.94
N GLU A 47 -26.42 -14.39 28.71
CA GLU A 47 -26.86 -15.59 29.39
C GLU A 47 -26.32 -15.64 30.83
N SER A 48 -27.12 -16.20 31.74
CA SER A 48 -26.78 -16.45 33.13
C SER A 48 -25.64 -17.49 33.27
N GLU A 49 -24.98 -17.49 34.42
CA GLU A 49 -23.96 -18.50 34.73
C GLU A 49 -24.48 -19.94 34.68
N GLN A 50 -25.76 -20.14 34.96
CA GLN A 50 -26.38 -21.47 34.85
C GLN A 50 -26.54 -21.89 33.38
N GLU A 51 -26.95 -20.98 32.50
CA GLU A 51 -27.08 -21.22 31.06
C GLU A 51 -25.71 -21.50 30.43
N LYS A 52 -24.67 -20.75 30.79
CA LYS A 52 -23.29 -21.01 30.35
C LYS A 52 -22.79 -22.40 30.75
N LYS A 53 -23.07 -22.82 31.99
CA LYS A 53 -22.72 -24.18 32.47
C LYS A 53 -23.43 -25.28 31.69
N ILE A 54 -24.72 -25.10 31.41
CA ILE A 54 -25.50 -26.04 30.60
C ILE A 54 -24.96 -26.10 29.17
N ALA A 55 -24.68 -24.94 28.56
CA ALA A 55 -24.13 -24.87 27.21
C ALA A 55 -22.74 -25.54 27.11
N LEU A 56 -21.89 -25.38 28.13
CA LEU A 56 -20.59 -26.07 28.18
C LEU A 56 -20.77 -27.59 28.28
N ALA A 57 -21.66 -28.07 29.16
CA ALA A 57 -21.94 -29.50 29.30
C ALA A 57 -22.50 -30.11 28.01
N ASN A 58 -23.36 -29.37 27.30
CA ASN A 58 -23.90 -29.76 26.00
C ASN A 58 -22.79 -29.83 24.95
N LEU A 59 -21.89 -28.84 24.90
CA LEU A 59 -20.75 -28.85 23.97
C LEU A 59 -19.81 -30.04 24.21
N VAL A 60 -19.49 -30.34 25.48
CA VAL A 60 -18.68 -31.52 25.83
C VAL A 60 -19.34 -32.81 25.34
N THR A 61 -20.66 -32.94 25.53
CA THR A 61 -21.43 -34.10 25.07
C THR A 61 -21.43 -34.20 23.55
N LEU A 62 -21.61 -33.08 22.86
CA LEU A 62 -21.63 -32.99 21.40
C LEU A 62 -20.28 -33.36 20.78
N GLN A 63 -19.18 -32.81 21.29
CA GLN A 63 -17.84 -33.13 20.80
C GLN A 63 -17.42 -34.57 21.08
N ARG A 64 -17.85 -35.17 22.22
CA ARG A 64 -17.67 -36.60 22.46
C ARG A 64 -18.42 -37.44 21.43
N GLN A 65 -19.66 -37.06 21.10
CA GLN A 65 -20.43 -37.74 20.07
C GLN A 65 -19.73 -37.65 18.71
N TRP A 66 -19.28 -36.45 18.31
CA TRP A 66 -18.54 -36.27 17.06
C TRP A 66 -17.24 -37.07 17.01
N ALA A 67 -16.50 -37.15 18.13
CA ALA A 67 -15.29 -37.96 18.19
C ALA A 67 -15.57 -39.48 18.08
N ARG A 68 -16.73 -39.96 18.53
CA ARG A 68 -17.17 -41.36 18.32
C ARG A 68 -17.60 -41.62 16.87
N ASP A 69 -18.25 -40.62 16.26
CA ASP A 69 -18.77 -40.73 14.89
C ASP A 69 -17.68 -40.56 13.82
N ASP A 70 -16.53 -39.99 14.19
CA ASP A 70 -15.40 -39.72 13.31
C ASP A 70 -14.10 -40.32 13.87
N PRO A 71 -13.77 -41.58 13.52
CA PRO A 71 -12.59 -42.27 14.04
C PRO A 71 -11.26 -41.67 13.56
N ASP A 72 -11.28 -40.75 12.57
CA ASP A 72 -10.09 -40.05 12.09
C ASP A 72 -9.74 -38.83 12.97
N SER A 73 -10.61 -38.47 13.92
CA SER A 73 -10.43 -37.33 14.81
C SER A 73 -9.37 -37.57 15.89
N VAL A 74 -8.44 -36.63 16.02
CA VAL A 74 -7.40 -36.64 17.04
C VAL A 74 -7.41 -35.32 17.80
N TRP A 75 -7.60 -35.40 19.11
CA TRP A 75 -7.53 -34.28 20.03
C TRP A 75 -6.16 -34.19 20.70
N LEU A 76 -5.56 -33.02 20.65
CA LEU A 76 -4.31 -32.67 21.33
C LEU A 76 -4.56 -31.57 22.35
N LYS A 77 -3.88 -31.64 23.49
CA LYS A 77 -3.79 -30.58 24.49
C LYS A 77 -2.36 -30.09 24.63
N VAL A 78 -2.21 -28.85 25.04
CA VAL A 78 -0.94 -28.27 25.50
C VAL A 78 -1.06 -28.02 26.99
N ILE A 79 -0.07 -28.51 27.76
CA ILE A 79 0.03 -28.26 29.20
C ILE A 79 1.20 -27.34 29.52
N ASP A 80 1.04 -26.51 30.56
CA ASP A 80 2.12 -25.73 31.16
C ASP A 80 2.69 -26.46 32.39
N LYS A 81 3.92 -26.96 32.28
CA LYS A 81 4.60 -27.72 33.34
C LYS A 81 4.95 -26.86 34.55
N GLU A 82 5.07 -25.55 34.37
CA GLU A 82 5.39 -24.61 35.46
C GLU A 82 4.14 -24.25 36.29
N GLU A 83 2.95 -24.45 35.73
CA GLU A 83 1.66 -24.15 36.36
C GLU A 83 0.86 -25.45 36.66
N GLY A 84 1.57 -26.49 37.10
CA GLY A 84 0.95 -27.74 37.57
C GLY A 84 0.18 -28.50 36.50
N ASP A 85 0.71 -28.56 35.28
CA ASP A 85 0.12 -29.25 34.12
C ASP A 85 -1.22 -28.65 33.65
N LYS A 86 -1.44 -27.36 33.94
CA LYS A 86 -2.62 -26.62 33.46
C LYS A 86 -2.75 -26.73 31.94
N ILE A 87 -3.94 -27.05 31.45
CA ILE A 87 -4.26 -27.01 30.01
C ILE A 87 -4.33 -25.56 29.55
N VAL A 88 -3.54 -25.21 28.54
CA VAL A 88 -3.38 -23.83 28.04
C VAL A 88 -3.71 -23.66 26.56
N GLY A 89 -3.95 -24.76 25.86
CA GLY A 89 -4.36 -24.76 24.46
C GLY A 89 -4.67 -26.17 23.97
N GLY A 90 -5.14 -26.26 22.73
CA GLY A 90 -5.49 -27.52 22.12
C GLY A 90 -5.67 -27.43 20.61
N LEU A 91 -5.74 -28.61 20.00
CA LEU A 91 -5.94 -28.78 18.57
C LEU A 91 -6.77 -30.04 18.31
N LEU A 92 -7.82 -29.91 17.51
CA LEU A 92 -8.52 -31.03 16.88
C LEU A 92 -8.11 -31.10 15.41
N ILE A 93 -7.50 -32.20 15.03
CA ILE A 93 -7.20 -32.55 13.63
C ILE A 93 -8.01 -33.78 13.21
N LYS A 94 -8.26 -33.91 11.92
CA LYS A 94 -8.83 -35.11 11.31
C LYS A 94 -7.86 -35.66 10.28
N VAL A 95 -7.47 -36.92 10.40
CA VAL A 95 -6.47 -37.54 9.52
C VAL A 95 -7.16 -38.50 8.56
N HIS A 96 -7.69 -37.97 7.47
CA HIS A 96 -8.45 -38.75 6.49
C HIS A 96 -7.51 -39.50 5.54
N LYS A 97 -7.49 -40.82 5.66
CA LYS A 97 -6.70 -41.70 4.77
C LYS A 97 -7.37 -41.95 3.42
N GLU A 98 -8.65 -41.61 3.30
CA GLU A 98 -9.47 -41.67 2.09
C GLU A 98 -10.20 -40.33 1.90
N ASN A 99 -10.80 -40.07 0.74
CA ASN A 99 -11.59 -38.85 0.52
C ASN A 99 -12.93 -38.97 1.30
N PRO A 100 -13.16 -38.17 2.36
CA PRO A 100 -14.38 -38.26 3.16
C PRO A 100 -15.63 -37.75 2.42
N PHE A 101 -15.44 -37.04 1.30
CA PHE A 101 -16.50 -36.51 0.44
C PHE A 101 -16.77 -37.38 -0.81
N ALA A 102 -16.10 -38.53 -0.95
CA ALA A 102 -16.32 -39.44 -2.06
C ALA A 102 -17.79 -39.90 -2.11
N ARG A 103 -18.41 -39.79 -3.29
CA ARG A 103 -19.75 -40.32 -3.56
C ARG A 103 -19.60 -41.68 -4.22
N ASP A 104 -20.18 -42.72 -3.61
CA ASP A 104 -20.26 -44.04 -4.24
C ASP A 104 -21.13 -43.95 -5.49
N GLU A 105 -20.60 -44.35 -6.65
CA GLU A 105 -21.39 -44.48 -7.87
C GLU A 105 -22.49 -45.54 -7.65
N GLY A 106 -23.73 -45.08 -7.41
CA GLY A 106 -24.92 -45.94 -7.32
C GLY A 106 -25.70 -45.87 -6.01
N ILE A 107 -25.22 -45.15 -4.99
CA ILE A 107 -26.00 -44.87 -3.77
C ILE A 107 -25.99 -43.36 -3.55
N SER A 108 -27.15 -42.71 -3.74
CA SER A 108 -27.33 -41.39 -3.15
C SER A 108 -27.27 -41.58 -1.64
N LYS A 109 -26.12 -41.35 -1.01
CA LYS A 109 -26.13 -41.03 0.41
C LYS A 109 -27.07 -39.83 0.51
N GLU A 110 -28.23 -40.02 1.15
CA GLU A 110 -29.08 -38.90 1.56
C GLU A 110 -28.13 -37.86 2.16
N LYS A 111 -28.22 -36.60 1.70
CA LYS A 111 -27.45 -35.52 2.30
C LYS A 111 -27.63 -35.67 3.81
N LYS A 112 -26.54 -35.88 4.53
CA LYS A 112 -26.55 -35.83 6.00
C LYS A 112 -27.27 -34.53 6.33
N ASP A 113 -28.30 -34.62 7.16
CA ASP A 113 -29.06 -33.45 7.58
C ASP A 113 -28.12 -32.60 8.45
N ASP A 114 -27.34 -31.73 7.82
CA ASP A 114 -26.32 -30.87 8.43
C ASP A 114 -26.96 -29.68 9.16
N SER A 115 -28.07 -29.94 9.85
CA SER A 115 -28.76 -28.94 10.65
C SER A 115 -28.13 -28.86 12.05
N ALA A 116 -27.98 -27.64 12.55
CA ALA A 116 -27.50 -27.34 13.89
C ALA A 116 -28.57 -27.65 14.93
N VAL A 117 -28.90 -28.94 15.10
CA VAL A 117 -30.01 -29.41 15.95
C VAL A 117 -29.88 -29.07 17.43
N TRP A 118 -28.69 -28.64 17.87
CA TRP A 118 -28.43 -28.10 19.20
C TRP A 118 -28.98 -26.68 19.41
N TYR A 119 -29.28 -25.94 18.34
CA TYR A 119 -30.16 -24.77 18.39
C TYR A 119 -31.61 -25.21 18.41
N PRO A 120 -32.54 -24.56 19.13
CA PRO A 120 -33.97 -24.83 18.99
C PRO A 120 -34.46 -24.58 17.55
N PRO A 121 -35.50 -25.28 17.05
CA PRO A 121 -36.14 -24.93 15.78
C PRO A 121 -36.60 -23.46 15.79
N GLY A 122 -36.30 -22.71 14.73
CA GLY A 122 -36.63 -21.29 14.62
C GLY A 122 -35.59 -20.51 13.81
N GLY A 123 -35.72 -19.18 13.80
CA GLY A 123 -34.90 -18.31 12.95
C GLY A 123 -33.41 -18.36 13.26
N GLN A 124 -33.03 -18.67 14.51
CA GLN A 124 -31.63 -18.83 14.89
C GLN A 124 -30.98 -20.06 14.25
N ARG A 125 -31.66 -21.21 14.29
CA ARG A 125 -31.17 -22.45 13.66
C ARG A 125 -31.08 -22.26 12.16
N ASP A 126 -32.10 -21.68 11.54
CA ASP A 126 -32.12 -21.42 10.09
C ASP A 126 -30.92 -20.53 9.67
N TYR A 127 -30.56 -19.52 10.47
CA TYR A 127 -29.39 -18.68 10.22
C TYR A 127 -28.08 -19.49 10.30
N ILE A 128 -27.92 -20.29 11.36
CA ILE A 128 -26.71 -21.11 11.55
C ILE A 128 -26.57 -22.15 10.45
N ASP A 129 -27.65 -22.83 10.05
CA ASP A 129 -27.64 -23.82 8.97
C ASP A 129 -27.20 -23.18 7.65
N ALA A 130 -27.72 -21.99 7.34
CA ALA A 130 -27.34 -21.24 6.15
C ALA A 130 -25.88 -20.75 6.20
N ALA A 131 -25.41 -20.31 7.37
CA ALA A 131 -24.02 -19.89 7.58
C ALA A 131 -23.03 -21.08 7.48
N MET A 132 -23.38 -22.21 8.08
CA MET A 132 -22.59 -23.45 8.02
C MET A 132 -22.51 -23.98 6.59
N ALA A 133 -23.58 -23.86 5.79
CA ALA A 133 -23.56 -24.24 4.38
C ALA A 133 -22.53 -23.43 3.57
N ILE A 134 -22.46 -22.11 3.78
CA ILE A 134 -21.43 -21.25 3.14
C ILE A 134 -20.03 -21.64 3.62
N PHE A 135 -19.88 -21.93 4.92
CA PHE A 135 -18.60 -22.29 5.52
C PHE A 135 -18.08 -23.66 5.06
N ASN A 136 -18.98 -24.62 4.82
CA ASN A 136 -18.65 -25.98 4.40
C ASN A 136 -18.44 -26.13 2.88
N GLU A 137 -18.99 -25.23 2.04
CA GLU A 137 -18.86 -25.32 0.57
C GLU A 137 -17.40 -25.48 0.09
N PRO A 138 -16.42 -24.72 0.61
CA PRO A 138 -15.02 -24.90 0.21
C PRO A 138 -14.48 -26.30 0.54
N ARG A 139 -14.93 -26.91 1.63
CA ARG A 139 -14.47 -28.24 2.07
C ARG A 139 -14.92 -29.30 1.08
N GLU A 140 -16.23 -29.33 0.81
CA GLU A 140 -16.83 -30.23 -0.18
C GLU A 140 -16.25 -30.01 -1.57
N ARG A 141 -15.71 -28.83 -1.87
CA ARG A 141 -15.16 -28.53 -3.19
C ARG A 141 -13.69 -28.87 -3.34
N PHE A 142 -12.87 -28.60 -2.33
CA PHE A 142 -11.41 -28.66 -2.43
C PHE A 142 -10.82 -29.95 -1.85
N MET A 143 -11.42 -30.50 -0.79
CA MET A 143 -10.85 -31.59 0.00
C MET A 143 -11.16 -32.98 -0.60
N GLN A 144 -10.93 -33.14 -1.90
CA GLN A 144 -11.39 -34.30 -2.69
C GLN A 144 -10.42 -35.49 -2.72
N ARG A 145 -9.43 -35.52 -1.82
CA ARG A 145 -8.35 -36.53 -1.75
C ARG A 145 -8.02 -36.84 -0.29
N PRO A 146 -7.25 -37.90 0.03
CA PRO A 146 -6.73 -38.10 1.38
C PRO A 146 -5.98 -36.85 1.87
N HIS A 147 -6.31 -36.38 3.08
CA HIS A 147 -5.78 -35.14 3.62
C HIS A 147 -5.83 -35.13 5.16
N LEU A 148 -4.99 -34.29 5.76
CA LEU A 148 -5.17 -33.85 7.15
C LEU A 148 -6.03 -32.59 7.15
N TYR A 149 -6.97 -32.50 8.07
CA TYR A 149 -7.81 -31.32 8.22
C TYR A 149 -7.69 -30.76 9.64
N SER A 150 -7.17 -29.55 9.77
CA SER A 150 -7.08 -28.82 11.03
C SER A 150 -8.43 -28.19 11.32
N TYR A 151 -9.17 -28.79 12.26
CA TYR A 151 -10.58 -28.48 12.49
C TYR A 151 -10.75 -27.32 13.47
N ILE A 152 -10.12 -27.41 14.65
CA ILE A 152 -10.23 -26.42 15.72
C ILE A 152 -8.87 -26.27 16.40
N GLY A 153 -8.34 -25.05 16.45
CA GLY A 153 -7.12 -24.71 17.19
C GLY A 153 -7.33 -23.53 18.12
N PHE A 154 -6.86 -23.62 19.37
CA PHE A 154 -7.08 -22.59 20.37
C PHE A 154 -5.96 -22.52 21.41
N VAL A 155 -5.75 -21.31 21.95
CA VAL A 155 -4.80 -21.01 23.02
C VAL A 155 -5.46 -19.99 23.95
N LEU A 156 -5.36 -20.23 25.26
CA LEU A 156 -5.87 -19.34 26.29
C LEU A 156 -5.32 -17.92 26.08
N PRO A 157 -6.12 -16.87 26.29
CA PRO A 157 -5.74 -15.49 26.01
C PRO A 157 -4.41 -15.07 26.66
N GLU A 158 -4.19 -15.43 27.92
CA GLU A 158 -2.99 -15.11 28.69
C GLU A 158 -1.75 -15.92 28.29
N TYR A 159 -1.91 -16.98 27.48
CA TYR A 159 -0.84 -17.84 26.98
C TYR A 159 -0.47 -17.59 25.50
N ARG A 160 -1.11 -16.60 24.86
CA ARG A 160 -0.79 -16.21 23.48
C ARG A 160 0.58 -15.53 23.40
N GLN A 161 1.16 -15.53 22.19
CA GLN A 161 2.51 -15.01 21.92
C GLN A 161 3.65 -15.75 22.64
N GLN A 162 3.39 -16.92 23.22
CA GLN A 162 4.40 -17.76 23.89
C GLN A 162 4.84 -18.97 23.04
N GLY A 163 4.53 -18.99 21.75
CA GLY A 163 4.94 -20.05 20.81
C GLY A 163 4.07 -21.31 20.80
N ILE A 164 2.99 -21.37 21.59
CA ILE A 164 2.12 -22.56 21.69
C ILE A 164 1.43 -22.90 20.35
N ALA A 165 0.90 -21.89 19.65
CA ALA A 165 0.27 -22.10 18.34
C ALA A 165 1.27 -22.64 17.31
N ASP A 166 2.52 -22.15 17.34
CA ASP A 166 3.59 -22.65 16.48
C ASP A 166 3.89 -24.13 16.77
N MET A 167 3.97 -24.49 18.05
CA MET A 167 4.18 -25.87 18.49
C MET A 167 3.08 -26.83 18.01
N LEU A 168 1.81 -26.41 18.08
CA LEU A 168 0.67 -27.18 17.58
C LEU A 168 0.72 -27.36 16.05
N LEU A 169 1.08 -26.30 15.31
CA LEU A 169 1.21 -26.33 13.85
C LEU A 169 2.40 -27.20 13.38
N VAL A 170 3.51 -27.20 14.12
CA VAL A 170 4.61 -28.13 13.86
C VAL A 170 4.14 -29.58 13.99
N GLU A 171 3.37 -29.89 15.04
CA GLU A 171 2.87 -31.24 15.30
C GLU A 171 1.83 -31.69 14.26
N GLU A 172 0.91 -30.81 13.83
CA GLU A 172 -0.04 -31.15 12.76
C GLU A 172 0.68 -31.38 11.42
N CYS A 173 1.67 -30.53 11.08
CA CYS A 173 2.42 -30.66 9.85
C CYS A 173 3.25 -31.94 9.84
N ARG A 174 3.88 -32.29 10.98
CA ARG A 174 4.59 -33.56 11.14
C ARG A 174 3.67 -34.75 10.87
N ARG A 175 2.46 -34.76 11.42
CA ARG A 175 1.47 -35.84 11.20
C ARG A 175 1.00 -35.92 9.76
N ALA A 176 0.79 -34.79 9.09
CA ALA A 176 0.48 -34.77 7.66
C ALA A 176 1.63 -35.38 6.85
N ASP A 177 2.88 -34.97 7.15
CA ASP A 177 4.06 -35.37 6.41
C ASP A 177 4.43 -36.86 6.60
N GLU A 178 4.21 -37.42 7.80
CA GLU A 178 4.40 -38.86 8.07
C GLU A 178 3.51 -39.76 7.20
N HIS A 179 2.38 -39.24 6.75
CA HIS A 179 1.44 -39.94 5.88
C HIS A 179 1.48 -39.43 4.43
N GLY A 180 2.35 -38.46 4.12
CA GLY A 180 2.42 -37.84 2.80
C GLY A 180 1.13 -37.13 2.37
N LEU A 181 0.36 -36.65 3.35
CA LEU A 181 -0.93 -36.00 3.14
C LEU A 181 -0.76 -34.51 2.88
N GLU A 182 -1.63 -33.96 2.04
CA GLU A 182 -1.90 -32.52 2.04
C GLU A 182 -2.68 -32.13 3.30
N ALA A 183 -2.62 -30.87 3.69
CA ALA A 183 -3.37 -30.38 4.85
C ALA A 183 -4.27 -29.19 4.49
N TYR A 184 -5.40 -29.07 5.18
CA TYR A 184 -6.32 -27.95 5.01
C TYR A 184 -6.71 -27.34 6.35
N MET A 185 -7.13 -26.08 6.33
CA MET A 185 -7.75 -25.40 7.47
C MET A 185 -8.58 -24.20 7.00
N GLU A 186 -9.44 -23.67 7.87
CA GLU A 186 -10.04 -22.34 7.69
C GLU A 186 -9.51 -21.38 8.74
N ALA A 187 -8.73 -20.40 8.31
CA ALA A 187 -8.37 -19.28 9.17
C ALA A 187 -9.59 -18.37 9.33
N VAL A 188 -10.18 -18.34 10.53
CA VAL A 188 -11.33 -17.49 10.86
C VAL A 188 -10.92 -16.11 11.38
N THR A 189 -9.62 -15.90 11.53
CA THR A 189 -9.03 -14.60 11.89
C THR A 189 -7.89 -14.28 10.93
N ALA A 190 -7.79 -13.00 10.53
CA ALA A 190 -6.64 -12.52 9.77
C ALA A 190 -5.32 -12.69 10.53
N MET A 191 -5.38 -12.70 11.88
CA MET A 191 -4.24 -12.95 12.77
C MET A 191 -3.60 -14.33 12.57
N GLY A 192 -4.40 -15.34 12.22
CA GLY A 192 -3.91 -16.73 12.09
C GLY A 192 -3.21 -16.99 10.76
N VAL A 193 -3.72 -16.44 9.65
CA VAL A 193 -3.17 -16.59 8.29
C VAL A 193 -1.63 -16.59 8.21
N PRO A 194 -0.91 -15.61 8.78
CA PRO A 194 0.56 -15.64 8.84
C PRO A 194 1.25 -16.85 9.39
N ILE A 195 0.77 -17.30 10.55
CA ILE A 195 1.45 -18.35 11.27
C ILE A 195 1.25 -19.63 10.47
N PHE A 196 0.06 -19.82 9.90
CA PHE A 196 -0.22 -20.90 8.97
C PHE A 196 0.68 -20.82 7.72
N MET A 197 0.88 -19.63 7.12
CA MET A 197 1.79 -19.45 5.98
C MET A 197 3.23 -19.83 6.29
N ARG A 198 3.73 -19.53 7.50
CA ARG A 198 5.07 -19.98 7.93
C ARG A 198 5.21 -21.50 7.99
N HIS A 199 4.12 -22.23 8.17
CA HIS A 199 4.07 -23.70 8.16
C HIS A 199 3.74 -24.29 6.77
N GLY A 200 3.74 -23.47 5.73
CA GLY A 200 3.55 -23.90 4.34
C GLY A 200 2.10 -23.90 3.88
N PHE A 201 1.17 -23.37 4.67
CA PHE A 201 -0.20 -23.17 4.23
C PHE A 201 -0.32 -21.97 3.29
N ILE A 202 -1.18 -22.13 2.31
CA ILE A 202 -1.40 -21.24 1.19
C ILE A 202 -2.86 -20.78 1.31
N PRO A 203 -3.12 -19.47 1.50
CA PRO A 203 -4.49 -18.99 1.54
C PRO A 203 -5.10 -18.99 0.14
N PHE A 204 -6.37 -19.35 0.07
CA PHE A 204 -7.24 -18.97 -1.03
C PHE A 204 -7.71 -17.51 -0.83
N ARG A 205 -8.83 -17.11 -1.45
CA ARG A 205 -9.45 -15.80 -1.21
C ARG A 205 -10.20 -15.76 0.12
N LYS A 206 -10.38 -14.54 0.62
CA LYS A 206 -11.30 -14.22 1.72
C LYS A 206 -12.73 -14.55 1.31
N VAL A 207 -13.44 -15.33 2.13
CA VAL A 207 -14.86 -15.66 1.96
C VAL A 207 -15.66 -14.96 3.06
N ALA A 208 -16.65 -14.15 2.66
CA ALA A 208 -17.63 -13.58 3.59
C ALA A 208 -18.75 -14.60 3.83
N VAL A 209 -19.16 -14.76 5.09
CA VAL A 209 -20.28 -15.64 5.46
C VAL A 209 -21.51 -14.75 5.59
N GLU A 210 -22.23 -14.55 4.49
CA GLU A 210 -23.43 -13.72 4.43
C GLU A 210 -24.63 -14.61 4.05
N PRO A 211 -25.31 -15.22 5.05
CA PRO A 211 -26.41 -16.12 4.79
C PRO A 211 -27.60 -15.38 4.18
N THR A 212 -28.18 -15.94 3.12
CA THR A 212 -29.43 -15.42 2.55
C THR A 212 -30.62 -16.16 3.12
N ARG A 213 -31.65 -15.40 3.53
CA ARG A 213 -32.91 -15.99 3.99
C ARG A 213 -33.59 -16.66 2.79
N LYS A 214 -33.99 -17.93 2.94
CA LYS A 214 -34.80 -18.60 1.90
C LYS A 214 -36.15 -17.88 1.80
N SER A 215 -36.54 -17.46 0.61
CA SER A 215 -37.86 -16.86 0.35
C SER A 215 -38.95 -17.89 0.61
N ARG A 216 -39.54 -17.91 1.81
CA ARG A 216 -40.76 -18.68 2.10
C ARG A 216 -41.97 -17.98 1.48
N GLU A 217 -42.02 -17.86 0.16
CA GLU A 217 -43.17 -17.29 -0.58
C GLU A 217 -44.19 -18.35 -1.06
N GLN A 218 -44.10 -19.61 -0.59
CA GLN A 218 -45.10 -20.64 -0.92
C GLN A 218 -45.80 -21.32 0.26
N GLU A 219 -45.47 -20.99 1.50
CA GLU A 219 -46.27 -21.42 2.66
C GLU A 219 -46.38 -20.24 3.63
N GLY A 220 -47.54 -19.58 3.67
CA GLY A 220 -47.80 -18.34 4.41
C GLY A 220 -47.64 -18.45 5.93
N SER A 221 -46.41 -18.55 6.41
CA SER A 221 -46.06 -18.74 7.83
C SER A 221 -44.63 -18.29 8.19
N GLY A 222 -44.14 -17.19 7.60
CA GLY A 222 -43.00 -16.50 8.22
C GLY A 222 -43.46 -15.83 9.51
N ASP A 223 -43.33 -16.51 10.65
CA ASP A 223 -43.66 -15.95 11.97
C ASP A 223 -42.74 -14.74 12.22
N ASP A 224 -43.31 -13.58 12.59
CA ASP A 224 -42.56 -12.34 12.86
C ASP A 224 -41.42 -12.57 13.85
N ARG A 225 -41.61 -13.55 14.74
CA ARG A 225 -40.61 -14.00 15.71
C ARG A 225 -39.38 -14.64 15.06
N GLU A 226 -39.55 -15.56 14.10
CA GLU A 226 -38.42 -16.23 13.43
C GLU A 226 -37.59 -15.22 12.62
N ASN A 227 -38.26 -14.25 11.99
CA ASN A 227 -37.59 -13.17 11.28
C ASN A 227 -36.75 -12.30 12.23
N ALA A 228 -37.31 -11.93 13.39
CA ALA A 228 -36.59 -11.17 14.40
C ALA A 228 -35.39 -11.94 15.00
N GLU A 229 -35.53 -13.25 15.18
CA GLU A 229 -34.46 -14.14 15.62
C GLU A 229 -33.32 -14.22 14.59
N TRP A 230 -33.64 -14.29 13.28
CA TRP A 230 -32.64 -14.22 12.21
C TRP A 230 -31.89 -12.88 12.21
N ASP A 231 -32.62 -11.76 12.25
CA ASP A 231 -32.01 -10.42 12.23
C ASP A 231 -31.10 -10.20 13.45
N ASP A 232 -31.47 -10.75 14.60
CA ASP A 232 -30.64 -10.72 15.80
C ASP A 232 -29.36 -11.55 15.66
N MET A 233 -29.45 -12.74 15.06
CA MET A 233 -28.28 -13.55 14.75
C MET A 233 -27.36 -12.85 13.76
N GLU A 234 -27.91 -12.24 12.70
CA GLU A 234 -27.12 -11.49 11.74
C GLU A 234 -26.32 -10.36 12.41
N ARG A 235 -26.95 -9.56 13.27
CA ARG A 235 -26.26 -8.52 14.04
C ARG A 235 -25.17 -9.07 14.96
N LYS A 236 -25.40 -10.23 15.59
CA LYS A 236 -24.46 -10.83 16.56
C LYS A 236 -23.29 -11.54 15.89
N MET A 237 -23.50 -12.07 14.69
CA MET A 237 -22.53 -12.92 14.01
C MET A 237 -21.62 -12.13 13.06
N GLN A 238 -22.13 -11.05 12.46
CA GLN A 238 -21.40 -10.27 11.45
C GLN A 238 -20.48 -9.19 12.06
N PRO A 239 -19.36 -8.84 11.39
CA PRO A 239 -18.87 -9.40 10.13
C PRO A 239 -18.15 -10.74 10.34
N LEU A 240 -18.62 -11.80 9.68
CA LEU A 240 -18.01 -13.12 9.72
C LEU A 240 -17.32 -13.45 8.40
N ARG A 241 -16.03 -13.80 8.47
CA ARG A 241 -15.18 -14.07 7.32
C ARG A 241 -14.15 -15.14 7.63
N PHE A 242 -13.71 -15.85 6.62
CA PHE A 242 -12.65 -16.85 6.76
C PHE A 242 -11.79 -16.94 5.49
N TRP A 243 -10.62 -17.55 5.63
CA TRP A 243 -9.71 -17.86 4.55
C TRP A 243 -9.51 -19.37 4.52
N PRO A 244 -10.08 -20.10 3.54
CA PRO A 244 -9.66 -21.46 3.27
C PRO A 244 -8.16 -21.48 2.98
N MET A 245 -7.43 -22.39 3.61
CA MET A 245 -6.01 -22.55 3.41
C MET A 245 -5.67 -24.00 3.14
N TRP A 246 -4.64 -24.20 2.33
CA TRP A 246 -4.17 -25.52 1.91
C TRP A 246 -2.66 -25.59 2.03
N ARG A 247 -2.12 -26.72 2.45
CA ARG A 247 -0.70 -27.00 2.48
C ARG A 247 -0.46 -28.23 1.60
N PRO A 248 0.42 -28.14 0.58
CA PRO A 248 0.79 -29.31 -0.21
C PRO A 248 1.44 -30.37 0.68
N ALA A 249 1.40 -31.63 0.25
CA ALA A 249 2.13 -32.70 0.93
C ALA A 249 3.60 -32.31 1.12
N TYR A 250 4.16 -32.57 2.32
CA TYR A 250 5.52 -32.18 2.72
C TYR A 250 5.78 -30.67 2.77
N GLY A 251 4.74 -29.83 2.67
CA GLY A 251 4.84 -28.37 2.71
C GLY A 251 5.61 -27.76 1.54
N ARG A 252 5.87 -28.53 0.48
CA ARG A 252 6.67 -28.09 -0.67
C ARG A 252 5.78 -27.45 -1.72
N PHE A 253 5.83 -26.13 -1.81
CA PHE A 253 5.23 -25.38 -2.89
C PHE A 253 6.29 -24.99 -3.92
N THR A 254 6.12 -25.41 -5.16
CA THR A 254 6.95 -24.96 -6.29
C THR A 254 6.06 -24.28 -7.32
N PRO A 255 6.24 -22.97 -7.58
CA PRO A 255 5.45 -22.28 -8.58
C PRO A 255 5.49 -22.99 -9.95
N GLY A 256 4.37 -23.01 -10.68
CA GLY A 256 4.23 -23.72 -11.95
C GLY A 256 4.14 -25.25 -11.87
N ILE A 257 4.55 -25.86 -10.76
CA ILE A 257 4.57 -27.33 -10.58
C ILE A 257 3.50 -27.77 -9.58
N THR A 258 3.38 -27.07 -8.46
CA THR A 258 2.43 -27.39 -7.40
C THR A 258 1.12 -26.68 -7.68
N VAL A 259 0.06 -27.44 -7.96
CA VAL A 259 -1.26 -26.91 -8.35
C VAL A 259 -2.19 -26.90 -7.12
N PRO A 260 -2.61 -25.71 -6.63
CA PRO A 260 -3.58 -25.63 -5.55
C PRO A 260 -4.93 -26.24 -5.94
N PRO A 261 -5.73 -26.75 -4.98
CA PRO A 261 -7.02 -27.40 -5.25
C PRO A 261 -8.02 -26.54 -6.02
N TRP A 262 -7.98 -25.22 -5.85
CA TRP A 262 -8.86 -24.28 -6.56
C TRP A 262 -8.42 -23.96 -8.01
N ALA A 263 -7.16 -24.24 -8.38
CA ALA A 263 -6.65 -23.88 -9.70
C ALA A 263 -7.32 -24.67 -10.84
N MET A 264 -7.64 -25.95 -10.64
CA MET A 264 -8.35 -26.76 -11.65
C MET A 264 -9.78 -26.31 -11.90
N ILE A 265 -10.39 -25.63 -10.92
CA ILE A 265 -11.78 -25.20 -10.98
C ILE A 265 -11.90 -23.86 -11.73
N GLU A 266 -10.95 -22.94 -11.54
CA GLU A 266 -10.88 -21.71 -12.33
C GLU A 266 -10.59 -22.01 -13.82
N MET A 267 -9.87 -23.10 -14.11
CA MET A 267 -9.68 -23.61 -15.48
C MET A 267 -10.97 -24.10 -16.16
N LEU A 268 -11.86 -24.77 -15.43
CA LEU A 268 -13.12 -25.32 -15.97
C LEU A 268 -14.19 -24.24 -16.21
N TYR A 269 -14.07 -23.07 -15.58
CA TYR A 269 -15.00 -21.93 -15.73
C TYR A 269 -14.41 -20.74 -16.52
N GLY A 270 -13.35 -20.97 -17.32
CA GLY A 270 -12.92 -20.04 -18.39
C GLY A 270 -11.56 -19.36 -18.24
N GLY A 271 -10.70 -19.77 -17.30
CA GLY A 271 -9.33 -19.24 -17.16
C GLY A 271 -8.26 -20.24 -17.58
N SER A 272 -7.74 -20.16 -18.80
CA SER A 272 -6.67 -21.04 -19.30
C SER A 272 -5.28 -20.58 -18.84
N ASP A 273 -4.93 -20.68 -17.55
CA ASP A 273 -3.52 -20.49 -17.18
C ASP A 273 -3.10 -21.09 -15.81
N LEU A 274 -2.26 -22.13 -15.84
CA LEU A 274 -1.76 -22.84 -14.66
C LEU A 274 -0.64 -22.05 -13.94
N GLU A 275 0.05 -21.16 -14.64
CA GLU A 275 1.12 -20.32 -14.07
C GLU A 275 0.57 -19.14 -13.25
N ARG A 276 -0.61 -18.64 -13.62
CA ARG A 276 -1.28 -17.53 -12.92
C ARG A 276 -1.77 -17.92 -11.52
N ALA A 277 -2.16 -19.18 -11.34
CA ALA A 277 -2.55 -19.74 -10.04
C ALA A 277 -1.36 -19.95 -9.09
N THR A 278 -0.12 -19.91 -9.59
CA THR A 278 1.09 -20.26 -8.82
C THR A 278 2.03 -19.07 -8.54
N LYS A 279 1.93 -17.95 -9.28
CA LYS A 279 2.67 -16.70 -9.01
C LYS A 279 2.17 -15.89 -7.80
N PHE A 280 1.05 -16.27 -7.19
CA PHE A 280 0.48 -15.60 -5.99
C PHE A 280 1.30 -15.79 -4.69
N PHE A 281 2.33 -16.66 -4.68
CA PHE A 281 2.89 -17.23 -3.44
C PHE A 281 4.30 -16.76 -3.02
N LEU A 282 4.89 -15.76 -3.69
CA LEU A 282 6.30 -15.35 -3.45
C LEU A 282 6.50 -13.93 -2.89
N VAL A 283 5.46 -13.28 -2.33
CA VAL A 283 5.59 -11.94 -1.71
C VAL A 283 5.54 -12.07 -0.17
N PRO A 284 6.42 -11.42 0.61
CA PRO A 284 6.48 -11.57 2.07
C PRO A 284 5.19 -11.10 2.74
N TRP A 285 4.61 -11.99 3.54
CA TRP A 285 3.53 -11.66 4.46
C TRP A 285 4.03 -10.71 5.57
N ARG A 286 3.33 -9.60 5.84
CA ARG A 286 3.59 -8.68 6.98
C ARG A 286 2.31 -8.45 7.83
N GLU A 287 2.51 -8.44 9.15
CA GLU A 287 1.61 -8.23 10.33
C GLU A 287 0.66 -7.01 10.21
N ASP A 288 -0.48 -6.88 10.91
CA ASP A 288 -0.82 -7.11 12.33
C ASP A 288 -2.36 -7.11 12.52
N SER A 289 -2.94 -7.81 13.52
CA SER A 289 -4.39 -7.77 13.80
C SER A 289 -4.81 -7.97 15.27
N SER A 290 -4.12 -7.32 16.21
CA SER A 290 -4.65 -7.13 17.59
C SER A 290 -5.12 -5.70 17.90
N VAL A 291 -5.22 -4.84 16.90
CA VAL A 291 -5.72 -3.46 17.02
C VAL A 291 -6.69 -3.26 15.85
N GLU A 292 -7.79 -2.52 16.03
CA GLU A 292 -8.43 -1.86 14.87
C GLU A 292 -7.30 -1.33 13.96
N PRO A 293 -7.38 -1.45 12.61
CA PRO A 293 -6.30 -0.98 11.75
C PRO A 293 -5.89 0.40 12.24
N ARG A 294 -4.67 0.48 12.79
CA ARG A 294 -4.23 1.66 13.52
C ARG A 294 -3.83 2.66 12.45
N TYR A 295 -4.84 3.21 11.77
CA TYR A 295 -4.65 4.24 10.79
C TYR A 295 -3.85 5.35 11.47
N ALA A 296 -2.82 5.84 10.80
CA ALA A 296 -2.12 7.02 11.22
C ALA A 296 -3.17 8.13 11.49
N PRO A 297 -2.94 9.03 12.47
CA PRO A 297 -3.90 10.07 12.80
C PRO A 297 -4.42 10.84 11.57
N LEU A 298 -3.52 11.17 10.64
CA LEU A 298 -3.88 11.86 9.39
C LEU A 298 -4.83 11.02 8.50
N VAL A 299 -4.65 9.70 8.43
CA VAL A 299 -5.53 8.81 7.66
C VAL A 299 -6.88 8.62 8.35
N LYS A 300 -6.94 8.68 9.69
CA LYS A 300 -8.21 8.72 10.42
C LYS A 300 -9.01 9.97 10.08
N GLU A 301 -8.35 11.12 9.91
CA GLU A 301 -9.04 12.35 9.47
C GLU A 301 -9.66 12.18 8.07
N LEU A 302 -8.93 11.59 7.12
CA LEU A 302 -9.49 11.27 5.79
C LEU A 302 -10.66 10.30 5.90
N LYS A 303 -10.52 9.22 6.68
CA LYS A 303 -11.58 8.27 6.94
C LYS A 303 -12.83 8.97 7.47
N SER A 304 -12.70 9.76 8.53
CA SER A 304 -13.81 10.53 9.10
C SER A 304 -14.43 11.50 8.09
N TRP A 305 -13.62 12.19 7.29
CA TRP A 305 -14.14 13.09 6.26
C TRP A 305 -14.90 12.34 5.17
N ILE A 306 -14.42 11.18 4.69
CA ILE A 306 -15.11 10.35 3.70
C ILE A 306 -16.44 9.82 4.25
N TYR A 307 -16.43 9.21 5.43
CA TYR A 307 -17.63 8.58 6.02
C TYR A 307 -18.65 9.57 6.58
N ALA A 308 -18.29 10.85 6.74
CA ALA A 308 -19.24 11.89 7.12
C ALA A 308 -20.26 12.23 6.02
N ASP A 309 -20.09 11.72 4.79
CA ASP A 309 -21.02 11.94 3.68
C ASP A 309 -21.09 10.72 2.75
N PRO A 310 -22.27 10.08 2.62
CA PRO A 310 -22.46 8.94 1.74
C PRO A 310 -22.07 9.20 0.27
N ILE A 311 -22.15 10.44 -0.21
CA ILE A 311 -21.74 10.81 -1.57
C ILE A 311 -20.22 10.67 -1.72
N ARG A 312 -19.45 11.09 -0.72
CA ARG A 312 -17.99 10.91 -0.71
C ARG A 312 -17.62 9.44 -0.59
N GLN A 313 -18.27 8.70 0.30
CA GLN A 313 -18.03 7.26 0.43
C GLN A 313 -18.24 6.53 -0.91
N ASN A 314 -19.41 6.74 -1.54
CA ASN A 314 -19.73 6.14 -2.84
C ASN A 314 -18.74 6.54 -3.93
N ALA A 315 -18.29 7.80 -3.94
CA ALA A 315 -17.29 8.29 -4.89
C ALA A 315 -15.93 7.60 -4.72
N PHE A 316 -15.47 7.40 -3.48
CA PHE A 316 -14.21 6.70 -3.20
C PHE A 316 -14.29 5.21 -3.55
N GLU A 317 -15.39 4.54 -3.18
CA GLU A 317 -15.61 3.13 -3.54
C GLU A 317 -15.71 2.95 -5.06
N ALA A 318 -16.39 3.86 -5.77
CA ALA A 318 -16.42 3.87 -7.24
C ALA A 318 -15.03 4.10 -7.83
N GLY A 319 -14.24 5.01 -7.27
CA GLY A 319 -12.88 5.28 -7.73
C GLY A 319 -12.00 4.04 -7.60
N ILE A 320 -12.07 3.35 -6.47
CA ILE A 320 -11.34 2.08 -6.27
C ILE A 320 -11.78 1.03 -7.29
N ARG A 321 -13.09 0.87 -7.55
CA ARG A 321 -13.57 -0.06 -8.59
C ARG A 321 -13.01 0.29 -9.98
N THR A 322 -13.00 1.58 -10.35
CA THR A 322 -12.45 2.04 -11.63
C THR A 322 -10.95 1.80 -11.71
N ALA A 323 -10.18 2.22 -10.70
CA ALA A 323 -8.73 1.98 -10.63
C ALA A 323 -8.38 0.50 -10.79
N ARG A 324 -9.14 -0.39 -10.13
CA ARG A 324 -8.95 -1.85 -10.25
C ARG A 324 -9.25 -2.41 -11.64
N SER A 325 -10.19 -1.81 -12.37
CA SER A 325 -10.53 -2.27 -13.72
C SER A 325 -9.37 -2.16 -14.71
N HIS A 326 -8.38 -1.30 -14.42
CA HIS A 326 -7.15 -1.19 -15.20
C HIS A 326 -6.17 -2.38 -14.99
N ASN A 327 -6.42 -3.27 -14.02
CA ASN A 327 -5.64 -4.50 -13.81
C ASN A 327 -4.12 -4.30 -13.63
N THR A 328 -3.71 -3.21 -12.96
CA THR A 328 -2.30 -2.97 -12.64
C THR A 328 -1.78 -3.89 -11.53
N HIS A 329 -0.47 -3.96 -11.33
CA HIS A 329 0.13 -4.77 -10.26
C HIS A 329 -0.21 -4.22 -8.87
N GLU A 330 -0.27 -2.91 -8.77
CA GLU A 330 -0.42 -2.17 -7.52
C GLU A 330 -1.86 -2.28 -6.98
N MET A 331 -2.84 -2.40 -7.88
CA MET A 331 -4.24 -2.56 -7.53
C MET A 331 -4.65 -3.99 -7.13
N GLN A 332 -3.72 -4.96 -7.15
CA GLN A 332 -4.02 -6.35 -6.77
C GLN A 332 -4.33 -6.52 -5.28
N ASN A 333 -3.90 -5.58 -4.44
CA ASN A 333 -4.05 -5.67 -2.98
C ASN A 333 -5.03 -4.64 -2.39
N ILE A 334 -5.67 -3.81 -3.23
CA ILE A 334 -6.61 -2.77 -2.79
C ILE A 334 -7.99 -3.13 -3.33
N PHE A 335 -8.86 -3.72 -2.50
CA PHE A 335 -10.18 -4.20 -2.92
C PHE A 335 -11.33 -3.30 -2.48
N SER A 336 -11.11 -2.56 -1.40
CA SER A 336 -12.10 -1.76 -0.69
C SER A 336 -11.49 -0.44 -0.21
N LEU A 337 -12.35 0.47 0.24
CA LEU A 337 -11.92 1.72 0.86
C LEU A 337 -11.03 1.47 2.09
N ASP A 338 -11.34 0.46 2.91
CA ASP A 338 -10.50 0.13 4.06
C ASP A 338 -9.12 -0.39 3.66
N ASP A 339 -8.99 -1.14 2.56
CA ASP A 339 -7.69 -1.56 2.03
C ASP A 339 -6.87 -0.36 1.53
N TYR A 340 -7.53 0.59 0.86
CA TYR A 340 -6.87 1.83 0.42
C TYR A 340 -6.39 2.67 1.61
N LEU A 341 -7.25 2.85 2.62
CA LEU A 341 -6.91 3.56 3.85
C LEU A 341 -5.77 2.86 4.62
N ALA A 342 -5.75 1.53 4.65
CA ALA A 342 -4.67 0.77 5.24
C ALA A 342 -3.36 0.96 4.47
N PHE A 343 -3.42 0.89 3.13
CA PHE A 343 -2.29 1.12 2.24
C PHE A 343 -1.65 2.50 2.47
N ILE A 344 -2.44 3.58 2.40
CA ILE A 344 -1.90 4.94 2.60
C ILE A 344 -1.44 5.16 4.04
N SER A 345 -1.99 4.44 5.02
CA SER A 345 -1.51 4.49 6.40
C SER A 345 -0.14 3.84 6.56
N ASP A 346 0.07 2.66 5.99
CA ASP A 346 1.37 1.98 5.99
C ASP A 346 2.42 2.79 5.21
N HIS A 347 1.98 3.43 4.12
CA HIS A 347 2.81 4.24 3.26
C HIS A 347 3.45 5.44 3.97
N LEU A 348 2.83 6.00 5.01
CA LEU A 348 3.40 7.09 5.80
C LEU A 348 4.71 6.73 6.52
N THR A 349 4.94 5.45 6.81
CA THR A 349 6.14 4.96 7.50
C THR A 349 6.91 3.92 6.68
N TRP A 350 6.70 3.92 5.38
CA TRP A 350 7.32 2.94 4.50
C TRP A 350 8.77 3.27 4.20
N ILE A 351 9.63 2.27 4.32
CA ILE A 351 11.07 2.37 4.07
C ILE A 351 11.33 2.19 2.57
N PRO A 352 11.86 3.21 1.86
CA PRO A 352 12.22 3.12 0.45
C PRO A 352 13.24 2.01 0.17
N SER A 353 13.13 1.33 -0.97
CA SER A 353 14.15 0.36 -1.44
C SER A 353 14.12 0.18 -2.97
N GLU A 354 15.25 -0.21 -3.57
CA GLU A 354 15.37 -0.64 -4.98
C GLU A 354 15.49 -2.16 -5.13
N ALA A 355 15.22 -2.93 -4.07
CA ALA A 355 15.47 -4.38 -4.04
C ALA A 355 14.47 -5.23 -4.84
N ILE A 356 13.27 -4.72 -5.10
CA ILE A 356 12.15 -5.51 -5.63
C ILE A 356 12.05 -5.42 -7.15
N ARG A 357 12.08 -4.20 -7.70
CA ARG A 357 12.03 -3.90 -9.13
C ARG A 357 12.66 -2.53 -9.40
N PRO A 358 13.22 -2.27 -10.60
CA PRO A 358 13.69 -0.93 -10.94
C PRO A 358 12.60 0.12 -10.75
N LYS A 359 12.90 1.21 -10.04
CA LYS A 359 11.95 2.31 -9.76
C LYS A 359 10.71 1.88 -8.95
N ASP A 360 10.81 0.82 -8.14
CA ASP A 360 9.76 0.37 -7.20
C ASP A 360 9.22 1.52 -6.35
N LEU A 361 10.13 2.43 -6.02
CA LEU A 361 9.88 3.70 -5.37
C LEU A 361 8.72 4.47 -6.00
N LEU A 362 8.87 4.90 -7.25
CA LEU A 362 7.89 5.72 -7.97
C LEU A 362 6.54 5.04 -8.10
N VAL A 363 6.54 3.72 -8.25
CA VAL A 363 5.33 2.93 -8.44
C VAL A 363 4.47 2.95 -7.18
N ARG A 364 5.10 2.73 -6.03
CA ARG A 364 4.39 2.73 -4.75
C ARG A 364 3.82 4.11 -4.45
N LEU A 365 4.57 5.16 -4.79
CA LEU A 365 4.11 6.53 -4.73
C LEU A 365 2.87 6.75 -5.62
N ALA A 366 2.96 6.37 -6.89
CA ALA A 366 1.91 6.57 -7.89
C ALA A 366 0.57 5.92 -7.51
N THR A 367 0.59 4.81 -6.77
CA THR A 367 -0.63 4.08 -6.37
C THR A 367 -1.60 4.95 -5.55
N MET A 368 -1.07 5.84 -4.71
CA MET A 368 -1.90 6.72 -3.88
C MET A 368 -2.67 7.74 -4.74
N TRP A 369 -1.97 8.42 -5.66
CA TRP A 369 -2.57 9.40 -6.57
C TRP A 369 -3.46 8.75 -7.62
N PHE A 370 -3.10 7.56 -8.12
CA PHE A 370 -3.90 6.86 -9.12
C PHE A 370 -5.35 6.68 -8.69
N ILE A 371 -5.59 6.34 -7.42
CA ILE A 371 -6.95 6.21 -6.87
C ILE A 371 -7.61 7.60 -6.71
N LEU A 372 -6.89 8.60 -6.21
CA LEU A 372 -7.44 9.97 -6.03
C LEU A 372 -7.75 10.68 -7.35
N ASP A 373 -7.09 10.29 -8.44
CA ASP A 373 -7.28 10.85 -9.77
C ASP A 373 -8.41 10.20 -10.55
N GLN A 374 -9.07 9.19 -9.98
CA GLN A 374 -10.21 8.55 -10.63
C GLN A 374 -11.37 9.54 -10.84
N PRO A 375 -12.16 9.41 -11.92
CA PRO A 375 -13.18 10.39 -12.30
C PRO A 375 -14.20 10.71 -11.19
N SER A 376 -14.49 9.75 -10.32
CA SER A 376 -15.41 9.95 -9.19
C SER A 376 -14.80 10.76 -8.04
N ILE A 377 -13.47 10.84 -7.93
CA ILE A 377 -12.77 11.46 -6.79
C ILE A 377 -12.10 12.79 -7.19
N ILE A 378 -11.59 12.91 -8.42
CA ILE A 378 -10.81 14.08 -8.88
C ILE A 378 -11.54 15.42 -8.66
N GLY A 379 -12.87 15.44 -8.71
CA GLY A 379 -13.69 16.63 -8.46
C GLY A 379 -13.63 17.17 -7.02
N TYR A 380 -13.11 16.40 -6.06
CA TYR A 380 -12.87 16.85 -4.69
C TYR A 380 -11.49 17.50 -4.51
N GLN A 381 -10.60 17.41 -5.49
CA GLN A 381 -9.29 18.07 -5.48
C GLN A 381 -9.41 19.52 -5.99
N SER A 382 -8.47 20.39 -5.60
CA SER A 382 -8.32 21.72 -6.18
C SER A 382 -7.98 21.61 -7.66
N ALA A 383 -8.65 22.41 -8.50
CA ALA A 383 -8.43 22.38 -9.94
C ALA A 383 -7.01 22.86 -10.31
N ILE A 384 -6.37 22.16 -11.26
CA ILE A 384 -5.11 22.58 -11.87
C ILE A 384 -5.43 23.69 -12.88
N ARG A 385 -5.09 24.94 -12.54
CA ARG A 385 -5.43 26.13 -13.33
C ARG A 385 -4.17 26.82 -13.88
N PRO A 386 -3.81 26.58 -15.17
CA PRO A 386 -2.61 27.16 -15.76
C PRO A 386 -2.77 28.65 -16.15
N ALA A 387 -3.99 29.11 -16.42
CA ALA A 387 -4.30 30.46 -16.88
C ALA A 387 -5.32 31.14 -15.96
N LEU A 388 -4.97 32.27 -15.36
CA LEU A 388 -5.94 33.22 -14.79
C LEU A 388 -5.78 34.55 -15.53
N GLY A 389 -6.85 34.94 -16.23
CA GLY A 389 -6.90 36.02 -17.23
C GLY A 389 -8.19 36.05 -18.05
N MET A 390 -9.11 35.10 -17.88
CA MET A 390 -10.50 35.22 -18.33
C MET A 390 -11.42 35.26 -17.12
N VAL A 391 -12.11 36.39 -16.98
CA VAL A 391 -13.14 36.79 -16.00
C VAL A 391 -13.59 35.71 -15.01
N GLU A 392 -13.26 35.94 -13.73
CA GLU A 392 -13.82 35.23 -12.55
C GLU A 392 -15.36 35.32 -12.55
N PRO A 393 -16.11 34.20 -12.46
CA PRO A 393 -17.51 34.25 -12.11
C PRO A 393 -17.65 34.73 -10.65
N GLU A 394 -18.39 35.82 -10.44
CA GLU A 394 -18.65 36.34 -9.09
C GLU A 394 -19.19 35.24 -8.16
N GLY A 395 -18.50 35.02 -7.02
CA GLY A 395 -19.03 34.21 -5.91
C GLY A 395 -18.32 32.90 -5.56
N ARG A 396 -17.06 32.67 -5.96
CA ARG A 396 -16.22 31.62 -5.35
C ARG A 396 -15.06 32.26 -4.58
N GLY A 397 -14.74 31.68 -3.41
CA GLY A 397 -13.76 32.19 -2.45
C GLY A 397 -12.37 32.44 -3.04
N SER A 398 -11.54 33.19 -2.30
CA SER A 398 -10.23 33.68 -2.75
C SER A 398 -9.34 32.61 -3.40
N GLU A 399 -8.52 33.03 -4.37
CA GLU A 399 -7.58 32.29 -5.24
C GLU A 399 -6.67 31.23 -4.58
N ASN A 400 -6.61 31.19 -3.24
CA ASN A 400 -5.74 30.31 -2.44
C ASN A 400 -6.49 29.24 -1.63
N GLU A 401 -7.81 29.11 -1.78
CA GLU A 401 -8.57 28.18 -0.93
C GLU A 401 -8.44 26.74 -1.46
N LEU A 402 -7.46 26.01 -0.92
CA LEU A 402 -7.33 24.58 -1.12
C LEU A 402 -8.63 23.87 -0.74
N THR A 403 -9.10 22.95 -1.58
CA THR A 403 -10.13 22.00 -1.16
C THR A 403 -9.63 21.22 0.06
N TRP A 404 -10.57 20.69 0.86
CA TRP A 404 -10.20 19.89 2.02
C TRP A 404 -9.28 18.72 1.63
N LEU A 405 -9.60 18.03 0.51
CA LEU A 405 -8.80 16.89 0.04
C LEU A 405 -7.40 17.33 -0.39
N SER A 406 -7.26 18.43 -1.14
CA SER A 406 -5.93 18.93 -1.52
C SER A 406 -5.10 19.41 -0.32
N ALA A 407 -5.73 20.06 0.68
CA ALA A 407 -5.06 20.41 1.92
C ALA A 407 -4.60 19.16 2.70
N TRP A 408 -5.43 18.12 2.73
CA TRP A 408 -5.07 16.82 3.30
C TRP A 408 -3.91 16.15 2.55
N MET A 409 -3.91 16.18 1.21
CA MET A 409 -2.82 15.63 0.39
C MET A 409 -1.48 16.32 0.65
N ILE A 410 -1.46 17.65 0.83
CA ILE A 410 -0.23 18.37 1.22
C ILE A 410 0.29 17.86 2.57
N ARG A 411 -0.59 17.75 3.58
CA ARG A 411 -0.21 17.21 4.90
C ARG A 411 0.31 15.78 4.79
N TYR A 412 -0.30 14.96 3.92
CA TYR A 412 0.12 13.59 3.68
C TYR A 412 1.55 13.49 3.16
N SER A 413 1.92 14.30 2.18
CA SER A 413 3.32 14.32 1.70
C SER A 413 4.29 14.91 2.72
N ASN A 414 3.88 15.89 3.53
CA ASN A 414 4.72 16.40 4.60
C ASN A 414 5.02 15.34 5.69
N GLU A 415 4.04 14.49 6.03
CA GLU A 415 4.25 13.37 6.96
C GLU A 415 5.21 12.30 6.39
N ILE A 416 5.10 11.97 5.09
CA ILE A 416 6.09 11.12 4.41
C ILE A 416 7.48 11.76 4.49
N GLY A 417 7.59 13.06 4.18
CA GLY A 417 8.85 13.80 4.26
C GLY A 417 9.45 13.77 5.67
N ALA A 418 8.63 13.94 6.71
CA ALA A 418 9.05 13.85 8.10
C ALA A 418 9.55 12.44 8.46
N PHE A 419 8.90 11.38 7.96
CA PHE A 419 9.42 10.03 8.12
C PHE A 419 10.77 9.83 7.41
N MET A 420 10.98 10.43 6.23
CA MET A 420 12.27 10.36 5.51
C MET A 420 13.42 11.11 6.21
N ASP A 421 13.13 11.93 7.22
CA ASP A 421 14.09 12.56 8.12
C ASP A 421 14.38 11.71 9.39
N THR A 422 13.88 10.48 9.46
CA THR A 422 14.16 9.54 10.57
C THR A 422 15.28 8.56 10.23
N PRO A 423 16.02 8.04 11.23
CA PRO A 423 16.99 6.95 11.00
C PRO A 423 16.38 5.69 10.39
N GLU A 424 15.13 5.39 10.72
CA GLU A 424 14.41 4.21 10.24
C GLU A 424 14.26 4.20 8.71
N SER A 425 14.09 5.37 8.10
CA SER A 425 13.99 5.53 6.64
C SER A 425 15.26 5.10 5.89
N ALA A 426 16.43 5.14 6.55
CA ALA A 426 17.72 4.80 5.94
C ALA A 426 18.05 3.29 5.96
N ARG A 427 17.16 2.44 6.50
CA ARG A 427 17.46 1.02 6.74
C ARG A 427 17.75 0.18 5.49
N ALA A 428 17.35 0.65 4.30
CA ALA A 428 17.56 -0.04 3.03
C ALA A 428 18.39 0.78 2.03
N LEU A 429 19.21 1.73 2.51
CA LEU A 429 20.10 2.53 1.65
C LEU A 429 21.10 1.67 0.86
N ASP A 430 21.47 0.51 1.38
CA ASP A 430 22.31 -0.46 0.68
C ASP A 430 21.74 -0.84 -0.70
N THR A 431 20.42 -1.00 -0.81
CA THR A 431 19.73 -1.30 -2.08
C THR A 431 19.90 -0.20 -3.13
N PHE A 432 19.90 1.07 -2.72
CA PHE A 432 20.16 2.20 -3.60
C PHE A 432 21.64 2.29 -3.95
N THR A 433 22.50 2.10 -2.95
CA THR A 433 23.95 2.24 -3.18
C THR A 433 24.54 1.13 -4.03
N ALA A 434 23.91 -0.04 -4.07
CA ALA A 434 24.24 -1.13 -4.96
C ALA A 434 23.75 -0.92 -6.40
N THR A 435 22.79 -0.02 -6.62
CA THR A 435 22.22 0.27 -7.95
C THR A 435 23.15 1.19 -8.75
N PRO A 436 23.70 0.75 -9.91
CA PRO A 436 24.73 1.50 -10.64
C PRO A 436 24.29 2.89 -11.12
N SER A 437 23.00 3.09 -11.42
CA SER A 437 22.49 4.35 -11.98
C SER A 437 22.57 5.51 -10.97
N TYR A 438 22.54 5.23 -9.67
CA TYR A 438 22.75 6.23 -8.63
C TYR A 438 24.20 6.74 -8.57
N ASN A 439 25.16 6.12 -9.25
CA ASN A 439 26.55 6.60 -9.39
C ASN A 439 27.21 6.98 -8.05
N ILE A 440 27.05 6.18 -6.99
CA ILE A 440 27.44 6.52 -5.60
C ILE A 440 28.89 7.00 -5.45
N ALA A 441 29.80 6.51 -6.30
CA ALA A 441 31.19 6.92 -6.31
C ALA A 441 31.39 8.44 -6.49
N ASP A 442 30.41 9.15 -7.06
CA ASP A 442 30.44 10.61 -7.26
C ASP A 442 30.23 11.42 -5.97
N TYR A 443 29.68 10.81 -4.93
CA TYR A 443 29.18 11.56 -3.77
C TYR A 443 30.02 11.37 -2.52
N THR A 444 30.02 12.40 -1.69
CA THR A 444 30.68 12.41 -0.39
C THR A 444 29.85 11.61 0.60
N VAL A 445 30.44 10.54 1.13
CA VAL A 445 29.83 9.73 2.19
C VAL A 445 30.20 10.34 3.54
N PRO A 446 29.24 10.66 4.43
CA PRO A 446 29.53 11.19 5.75
C PRO A 446 30.43 10.26 6.58
N ARG A 447 31.43 10.84 7.26
CA ARG A 447 32.41 10.07 8.07
C ARG A 447 31.78 9.36 9.28
N SER A 448 30.58 9.76 9.69
CA SER A 448 29.82 9.22 10.82
C SER A 448 29.17 7.86 10.56
N GLY A 449 29.70 7.06 9.64
CA GLY A 449 29.13 5.75 9.27
C GLY A 449 28.13 5.78 8.11
N GLY A 450 28.15 6.82 7.28
CA GLY A 450 27.23 6.99 6.15
C GLY A 450 26.10 8.00 6.40
N TRP A 451 25.13 8.04 5.48
CA TRP A 451 23.93 8.85 5.60
C TRP A 451 23.00 8.29 6.69
N ARG A 452 22.48 9.16 7.55
CA ARG A 452 21.65 8.78 8.70
C ARG A 452 20.18 8.66 8.37
N THR A 453 19.70 9.41 7.39
CA THR A 453 18.28 9.43 6.97
C THR A 453 18.20 9.28 5.45
N PHE A 454 17.03 8.88 4.94
CA PHE A 454 16.83 8.78 3.50
C PHE A 454 16.93 10.15 2.84
N ASN A 455 16.43 11.22 3.46
CA ASN A 455 16.58 12.58 2.94
C ASN A 455 18.04 13.05 2.89
N GLU A 456 18.90 12.66 3.85
CA GLU A 456 20.34 12.97 3.79
C GLU A 456 21.02 12.28 2.59
N PHE A 457 20.61 11.04 2.29
CA PHE A 457 21.06 10.31 1.11
C PHE A 457 20.52 10.91 -0.20
N PHE A 458 19.23 11.27 -0.23
CA PHE A 458 18.61 11.85 -1.41
C PHE A 458 19.26 13.20 -1.77
N ALA A 459 19.48 14.04 -0.76
CA ALA A 459 20.20 15.30 -0.85
C ALA A 459 21.73 15.14 -0.74
N ARG A 460 22.30 13.99 -1.12
CA ARG A 460 23.75 13.71 -1.09
C ARG A 460 24.57 14.82 -1.77
N GLN A 461 25.76 15.10 -1.24
CA GLN A 461 26.69 16.08 -1.78
C GLN A 461 27.69 15.45 -2.74
N LEU A 462 28.08 16.17 -3.78
CA LEU A 462 29.14 15.73 -4.70
C LEU A 462 30.52 15.74 -4.02
N LYS A 463 31.40 14.84 -4.46
CA LYS A 463 32.84 14.98 -4.19
C LYS A 463 33.41 16.12 -5.04
N PRO A 464 34.41 16.87 -4.52
CA PRO A 464 35.13 17.86 -5.32
C PRO A 464 35.62 17.27 -6.65
N GLY A 465 35.41 18.01 -7.75
CA GLY A 465 35.87 17.64 -9.10
C GLY A 465 34.98 16.64 -9.86
N ARG A 466 33.89 16.11 -9.30
CA ARG A 466 32.98 15.17 -10.02
C ARG A 466 32.00 15.87 -10.97
N ARG A 467 31.81 17.18 -10.82
CA ARG A 467 31.05 18.04 -11.73
C ARG A 467 31.85 19.33 -12.00
N PRO A 468 32.86 19.30 -12.89
CA PRO A 468 33.60 20.51 -13.26
C PRO A 468 32.67 21.54 -13.92
N ILE A 469 32.73 22.79 -13.45
CA ILE A 469 31.92 23.88 -13.99
C ILE A 469 32.53 24.35 -15.31
N ALA A 470 31.76 24.28 -16.40
CA ALA A 470 32.21 24.73 -17.71
C ALA A 470 32.46 26.24 -17.71
N ALA A 471 33.68 26.61 -18.11
CA ALA A 471 34.14 27.99 -18.20
C ALA A 471 33.76 28.82 -16.95
N ILE A 472 34.19 28.37 -15.78
CA ILE A 472 33.79 28.89 -14.46
C ILE A 472 33.93 30.42 -14.33
N GLY A 473 34.95 31.03 -14.94
CA GLY A 473 35.17 32.48 -14.94
C GLY A 473 34.54 33.25 -16.11
N ASN A 474 33.87 32.58 -17.04
CA ASN A 474 33.26 33.22 -18.20
C ASN A 474 31.74 33.26 -18.07
N ASN A 475 31.18 34.40 -17.65
CA ASN A 475 29.74 34.52 -17.43
C ASN A 475 28.89 34.57 -18.72
N THR A 476 29.50 34.58 -19.91
CA THR A 476 28.75 34.48 -21.19
C THR A 476 28.23 33.07 -21.46
N LEU A 477 28.78 32.05 -20.81
CA LEU A 477 28.36 30.66 -20.93
C LEU A 477 27.44 30.27 -19.79
N ILE A 478 26.33 29.62 -20.12
CA ILE A 478 25.32 29.15 -19.16
C ILE A 478 25.54 27.67 -18.92
N THR A 479 25.57 27.27 -17.66
CA THR A 479 25.74 25.87 -17.26
C THR A 479 24.46 25.24 -16.75
N SER A 480 24.37 23.91 -16.84
CA SER A 480 23.29 23.15 -16.26
C SER A 480 23.23 23.38 -14.74
N PRO A 481 22.11 23.87 -14.18
CA PRO A 481 21.96 24.07 -12.74
C PRO A 481 21.88 22.77 -11.94
N ALA A 482 21.51 21.65 -12.56
CA ALA A 482 21.39 20.34 -11.91
C ALA A 482 21.76 19.20 -12.90
N ASP A 483 21.81 17.97 -12.41
CA ASP A 483 21.77 16.79 -13.28
C ASP A 483 20.31 16.61 -13.74
N PHE A 484 20.01 16.75 -15.04
CA PHE A 484 18.64 16.61 -15.55
C PHE A 484 18.57 16.22 -17.04
N ALA A 485 17.42 15.69 -17.47
CA ALA A 485 17.06 15.52 -18.87
C ALA A 485 16.37 16.77 -19.43
N PHE A 486 16.85 17.30 -20.56
CA PHE A 486 16.23 18.48 -21.19
C PHE A 486 14.91 18.12 -21.85
N MET A 487 13.83 18.83 -21.47
CA MET A 487 12.49 18.51 -21.94
C MET A 487 12.07 19.42 -23.09
N GLU A 488 12.16 20.73 -22.88
CA GLU A 488 11.70 21.72 -23.85
C GLU A 488 12.13 23.14 -23.46
N SER A 489 12.02 24.04 -24.44
CA SER A 489 12.24 25.47 -24.25
C SER A 489 11.27 26.25 -25.14
N HIS A 490 10.79 27.38 -24.66
CA HIS A 490 9.82 28.22 -25.35
C HIS A 490 10.17 29.69 -25.23
N THR A 491 9.99 30.44 -26.32
CA THR A 491 9.99 31.91 -26.23
C THR A 491 8.76 32.35 -25.45
N ILE A 492 8.99 33.22 -24.47
CA ILE A 492 7.93 33.84 -23.66
C ILE A 492 7.24 34.89 -24.52
N SER A 493 5.91 34.91 -24.52
CA SER A 493 5.16 35.91 -25.27
C SER A 493 5.37 37.33 -24.72
N SER A 494 4.99 38.35 -25.50
CA SER A 494 4.99 39.74 -25.03
C SER A 494 3.98 40.00 -23.90
N SER A 495 2.98 39.13 -23.72
CA SER A 495 2.05 39.16 -22.59
C SER A 495 2.49 38.26 -21.43
N SER A 496 3.77 37.88 -21.38
CA SER A 496 4.37 37.07 -20.30
C SER A 496 3.69 35.70 -20.13
N THR A 497 3.34 35.05 -21.24
CA THR A 497 2.75 33.71 -21.25
C THR A 497 3.58 32.70 -22.01
N ILE A 498 3.46 31.44 -21.62
CA ILE A 498 4.18 30.29 -22.22
C ILE A 498 3.17 29.19 -22.49
N ARG A 499 3.23 28.54 -23.66
CA ARG A 499 2.38 27.39 -23.98
C ARG A 499 3.22 26.12 -23.96
N THR A 500 3.00 25.27 -22.97
CA THR A 500 3.71 24.01 -22.73
C THR A 500 2.71 22.95 -22.30
N LYS A 501 2.93 21.68 -22.69
CA LYS A 501 2.14 20.53 -22.22
C LYS A 501 0.62 20.74 -22.35
N GLY A 502 0.19 21.28 -23.50
CA GLY A 502 -1.21 21.56 -23.80
C GLY A 502 -1.83 22.77 -23.06
N MET A 503 -1.09 23.39 -22.13
CA MET A 503 -1.56 24.46 -21.26
C MET A 503 -0.86 25.80 -21.54
N THR A 504 -1.57 26.90 -21.30
CA THR A 504 -0.99 28.26 -21.34
C THR A 504 -0.78 28.76 -19.93
N TRP A 505 0.47 29.05 -19.58
CA TRP A 505 0.90 29.50 -18.26
C TRP A 505 1.20 31.00 -18.26
N SER A 506 0.72 31.70 -17.24
CA SER A 506 1.15 33.07 -16.94
C SER A 506 2.44 33.04 -16.10
N LEU A 507 3.47 33.78 -16.52
CA LEU A 507 4.69 33.94 -15.72
C LEU A 507 4.46 34.67 -14.42
N SER A 508 3.57 35.66 -14.39
CA SER A 508 3.26 36.36 -13.13
C SER A 508 2.73 35.38 -12.09
N HIS A 509 1.91 34.42 -12.49
CA HIS A 509 1.40 33.39 -11.59
C HIS A 509 2.46 32.33 -11.27
N MET A 510 3.22 31.87 -12.28
CA MET A 510 4.31 30.91 -12.09
C MET A 510 5.36 31.45 -11.12
N LEU A 511 5.65 32.75 -11.15
CA LEU A 511 6.57 33.44 -10.25
C LEU A 511 5.88 34.01 -9.00
N ALA A 512 4.63 33.63 -8.74
CA ALA A 512 3.81 34.09 -7.61
C ALA A 512 3.89 35.60 -7.37
N HIS A 513 3.61 36.36 -8.43
CA HIS A 513 3.62 37.82 -8.51
C HIS A 513 4.94 38.47 -8.06
N SER A 514 6.07 37.82 -8.36
CA SER A 514 7.40 38.41 -8.21
C SER A 514 7.44 39.81 -8.86
N PRO A 515 8.09 40.81 -8.21
CA PRO A 515 8.26 42.14 -8.79
C PRO A 515 9.10 42.12 -10.08
N TYR A 516 9.78 41.02 -10.37
CA TYR A 516 10.59 40.84 -11.58
C TYR A 516 9.85 40.12 -12.70
N ALA A 517 8.61 39.64 -12.50
CA ALA A 517 7.92 38.78 -13.46
C ALA A 517 7.82 39.40 -14.87
N ASP A 518 7.48 40.69 -14.95
CA ASP A 518 7.33 41.40 -16.24
C ASP A 518 8.65 41.58 -16.98
N ARG A 519 9.80 41.49 -16.29
CA ARG A 519 11.12 41.57 -16.93
C ARG A 519 11.37 40.39 -17.86
N PHE A 520 10.72 39.26 -17.66
CA PHE A 520 10.92 38.06 -18.46
C PHE A 520 10.08 38.04 -19.74
N ALA A 521 9.22 39.04 -19.98
CA ALA A 521 8.43 39.15 -21.22
C ALA A 521 9.34 39.12 -22.46
N GLY A 522 8.98 38.33 -23.48
CA GLY A 522 9.80 38.15 -24.68
C GLY A 522 11.07 37.32 -24.49
N GLY A 523 11.34 36.84 -23.27
CA GLY A 523 12.52 36.06 -22.92
C GLY A 523 12.45 34.60 -23.33
N LEU A 524 13.28 33.77 -22.69
CA LEU A 524 13.34 32.33 -22.92
C LEU A 524 12.97 31.58 -21.64
N TRP A 525 12.08 30.61 -21.77
CA TRP A 525 11.74 29.66 -20.71
C TRP A 525 12.28 28.27 -21.08
N LEU A 526 12.82 27.54 -20.12
CA LEU A 526 13.43 26.22 -20.31
C LEU A 526 13.03 25.29 -19.17
N HIS A 527 12.77 24.02 -19.50
CA HIS A 527 12.42 22.98 -18.54
C HIS A 527 13.36 21.77 -18.62
N GLY A 528 13.88 21.39 -17.45
CA GLY A 528 14.62 20.15 -17.21
C GLY A 528 13.92 19.27 -16.17
N PHE A 529 13.97 17.96 -16.38
CA PHE A 529 13.39 16.94 -15.50
C PHE A 529 14.49 16.13 -14.81
N LEU A 530 14.38 15.94 -13.49
CA LEU A 530 15.29 15.13 -12.69
C LEU A 530 14.64 13.78 -12.38
N ASP A 531 15.31 12.69 -12.74
CA ASP A 531 14.89 11.33 -12.38
C ASP A 531 15.36 10.99 -10.96
N VAL A 532 14.80 9.96 -10.34
CA VAL A 532 15.04 9.65 -8.90
C VAL A 532 16.49 9.34 -8.54
N ASP A 533 17.29 8.90 -9.50
CA ASP A 533 18.71 8.57 -9.34
C ASP A 533 19.66 9.75 -9.64
N ASP A 534 19.12 10.88 -10.09
CA ASP A 534 19.89 12.09 -10.35
C ASP A 534 20.42 12.77 -9.07
N TYR A 535 21.32 13.71 -9.27
CA TYR A 535 21.79 14.63 -8.23
C TYR A 535 20.77 15.75 -8.02
N HIS A 536 20.10 15.71 -6.86
CA HIS A 536 18.95 16.56 -6.53
C HIS A 536 19.30 17.89 -5.83
N ARG A 537 20.43 18.49 -6.19
CA ARG A 537 20.79 19.85 -5.74
C ARG A 537 20.86 20.78 -6.95
N VAL A 538 20.45 22.02 -6.74
CA VAL A 538 20.34 23.05 -7.77
C VAL A 538 21.41 24.12 -7.52
N HIS A 539 22.11 24.49 -8.57
CA HIS A 539 23.26 25.39 -8.55
C HIS A 539 23.06 26.58 -9.48
N ALA A 540 23.82 27.65 -9.25
CA ALA A 540 23.79 28.85 -10.06
C ALA A 540 24.28 28.54 -11.48
N PRO A 541 23.41 28.65 -12.51
CA PRO A 541 23.79 28.36 -13.90
C PRO A 541 24.69 29.45 -14.50
N ILE A 542 24.71 30.61 -13.86
CA ILE A 542 25.44 31.82 -14.21
C ILE A 542 25.76 32.57 -12.91
N ALA A 543 26.88 33.28 -12.85
CA ALA A 543 27.21 34.12 -11.70
C ALA A 543 26.29 35.35 -11.66
N GLY A 544 25.97 35.81 -10.46
CA GLY A 544 25.13 36.99 -10.27
C GLY A 544 24.69 37.20 -8.83
N ARG A 545 24.05 38.35 -8.60
CA ARG A 545 23.52 38.75 -7.30
C ARG A 545 22.11 38.23 -7.10
N VAL A 546 21.83 37.61 -5.96
CA VAL A 546 20.49 37.15 -5.59
C VAL A 546 19.58 38.35 -5.29
N LEU A 547 18.54 38.55 -6.09
CA LEU A 547 17.54 39.60 -5.91
C LEU A 547 16.31 39.11 -5.13
N GLU A 548 15.93 37.85 -5.34
CA GLU A 548 14.79 37.21 -4.68
C GLU A 548 15.14 35.75 -4.43
N ALA A 549 14.80 35.24 -3.25
CA ALA A 549 14.91 33.83 -2.89
C ALA A 549 13.77 33.49 -1.93
N ARG A 550 12.81 32.66 -2.36
CA ARG A 550 11.71 32.19 -1.50
C ARG A 550 11.07 30.90 -2.00
N VAL A 551 10.45 30.16 -1.08
CA VAL A 551 9.60 29.02 -1.41
C VAL A 551 8.17 29.52 -1.65
N ILE A 552 7.58 29.09 -2.76
CA ILE A 552 6.21 29.35 -3.17
C ILE A 552 5.40 28.08 -2.87
N PRO A 553 4.42 28.14 -1.95
CA PRO A 553 3.49 27.04 -1.73
C PRO A 553 2.67 26.75 -3.00
N GLY A 554 2.36 25.49 -3.25
CA GLY A 554 1.53 25.08 -4.37
C GLY A 554 0.72 23.83 -4.09
N LEU A 555 0.12 23.28 -5.13
CA LEU A 555 -0.60 22.01 -5.07
C LEU A 555 0.39 20.85 -4.87
N ASN A 556 -0.15 19.72 -4.42
CA ASN A 556 0.57 18.46 -4.32
C ASN A 556 -0.19 17.40 -5.12
N HIS A 557 0.20 17.23 -6.38
CA HIS A 557 -0.54 16.40 -7.34
C HIS A 557 0.44 15.60 -8.21
N MET A 558 0.06 14.38 -8.54
CA MET A 558 0.74 13.51 -9.49
C MET A 558 -0.32 12.97 -10.42
N CYS A 559 -0.24 13.31 -11.71
CA CYS A 559 -1.07 12.63 -12.68
C CYS A 559 -0.52 11.22 -12.91
N VAL A 560 -1.35 10.21 -12.67
CA VAL A 560 -0.99 8.80 -12.85
C VAL A 560 -1.99 8.15 -13.79
N GLU A 561 -1.46 7.52 -14.83
CA GLU A 561 -2.25 6.78 -15.82
C GLU A 561 -1.90 5.30 -15.78
N ALA A 562 -2.80 4.47 -16.32
CA ALA A 562 -2.54 3.05 -16.52
C ALA A 562 -2.36 2.78 -18.00
N GLU A 563 -1.13 2.53 -18.42
CA GLU A 563 -0.77 2.23 -19.81
C GLU A 563 -0.59 0.74 -20.02
N ALA A 564 -1.18 0.20 -21.10
CA ALA A 564 -0.98 -1.18 -21.49
C ALA A 564 0.49 -1.41 -21.90
N SER A 565 1.16 -2.30 -21.18
CA SER A 565 2.53 -2.71 -21.48
C SER A 565 2.54 -4.20 -21.84
N PRO A 566 3.33 -4.62 -22.85
CA PRO A 566 3.54 -6.03 -23.11
C PRO A 566 4.21 -6.67 -21.89
N ILE A 567 3.71 -7.83 -21.48
CA ILE A 567 4.34 -8.60 -20.41
C ILE A 567 5.57 -9.28 -21.03
N GLU A 568 6.78 -8.91 -20.59
CA GLU A 568 8.00 -9.60 -21.03
C GLU A 568 7.89 -11.10 -20.71
N GLY A 569 7.84 -11.94 -21.75
CA GLY A 569 7.81 -13.40 -21.63
C GLY A 569 6.43 -14.07 -21.60
N GLU A 570 5.32 -13.35 -21.78
CA GLU A 570 3.95 -13.91 -21.85
C GLU A 570 3.16 -13.35 -23.05
N ASP A 571 2.27 -14.16 -23.65
CA ASP A 571 1.27 -13.69 -24.62
C ASP A 571 0.11 -12.99 -23.87
N GLY A 572 0.34 -11.75 -23.41
CA GLY A 572 -0.65 -10.96 -22.68
C GLY A 572 -0.29 -9.48 -22.55
N MET A 573 -1.31 -8.63 -22.46
CA MET A 573 -1.16 -7.19 -22.15
C MET A 573 -1.59 -6.95 -20.71
N ARG A 574 -0.76 -6.28 -19.92
CA ARG A 574 -1.12 -5.79 -18.59
C ARG A 574 -0.84 -4.30 -18.49
N SER A 575 -1.69 -3.55 -17.79
CA SER A 575 -1.43 -2.14 -17.58
C SER A 575 -0.45 -1.92 -16.44
N GLN A 576 0.48 -0.98 -16.63
CA GLN A 576 1.38 -0.49 -15.60
C GLN A 576 1.01 0.95 -15.26
N LEU A 577 1.17 1.33 -13.98
CA LEU A 577 1.07 2.73 -13.60
C LEU A 577 2.25 3.52 -14.18
N VAL A 578 1.92 4.58 -14.90
CA VAL A 578 2.88 5.51 -15.50
C VAL A 578 2.58 6.93 -15.01
N ILE A 579 3.61 7.76 -15.00
CA ILE A 579 3.50 9.18 -14.66
C ILE A 579 3.82 9.95 -15.95
N PRO A 580 2.81 10.32 -16.75
CA PRO A 580 3.04 10.99 -18.02
C PRO A 580 3.63 12.38 -17.79
N ASN A 581 4.75 12.65 -18.48
CA ASN A 581 5.46 13.92 -18.40
C ASN A 581 4.72 15.10 -19.08
N GLU A 582 3.66 14.85 -19.85
CA GLU A 582 3.00 15.82 -20.76
C GLU A 582 1.79 16.56 -20.17
N THR A 583 1.55 16.48 -18.87
CA THR A 583 0.26 16.85 -18.24
C THR A 583 0.19 18.29 -17.70
N GLY A 584 1.32 19.02 -17.69
CA GLY A 584 1.38 20.45 -17.37
C GLY A 584 1.27 20.81 -15.89
N TYR A 585 0.72 19.93 -15.04
CA TYR A 585 0.43 20.21 -13.62
C TYR A 585 1.64 20.65 -12.79
N GLN A 586 2.86 20.35 -13.24
CA GLN A 586 4.10 20.55 -12.49
C GLN A 586 4.26 22.01 -12.04
N PHE A 587 3.83 22.99 -12.86
CA PHE A 587 4.03 24.40 -12.56
C PHE A 587 3.02 24.99 -11.56
N CYS A 588 2.00 24.22 -11.16
CA CYS A 588 1.11 24.57 -10.04
C CYS A 588 1.63 24.06 -8.68
N GLN A 589 2.74 23.32 -8.65
CA GLN A 589 3.24 22.71 -7.43
C GLN A 589 4.11 23.66 -6.59
N SER A 590 4.41 23.19 -5.38
CA SER A 590 5.36 23.84 -4.48
C SER A 590 6.72 23.98 -5.18
N ARG A 591 7.29 25.18 -5.15
CA ARG A 591 8.50 25.50 -5.92
C ARG A 591 9.32 26.58 -5.26
N GLY A 592 10.63 26.53 -5.43
CA GLY A 592 11.50 27.66 -5.13
C GLY A 592 11.45 28.72 -6.23
N LEU A 593 11.76 29.95 -5.87
CA LEU A 593 12.08 31.01 -6.80
C LEU A 593 13.37 31.67 -6.35
N VAL A 594 14.38 31.62 -7.21
CA VAL A 594 15.60 32.43 -7.09
C VAL A 594 15.73 33.32 -8.31
N VAL A 595 15.86 34.63 -8.13
CA VAL A 595 16.11 35.59 -9.22
C VAL A 595 17.53 36.13 -9.07
N LEU A 596 18.34 35.97 -10.11
CA LEU A 596 19.72 36.47 -10.18
C LEU A 596 19.81 37.68 -11.11
N ASP A 597 20.51 38.72 -10.67
CA ASP A 597 21.04 39.79 -11.51
C ASP A 597 22.44 39.40 -12.00
N THR A 598 22.59 39.20 -13.30
CA THR A 598 23.85 38.72 -13.90
C THR A 598 24.92 39.80 -14.08
N GLY A 599 24.63 41.04 -13.65
CA GLY A 599 25.56 42.17 -13.63
C GLY A 599 25.27 43.24 -14.69
N THR A 600 25.54 44.51 -14.35
CA THR A 600 25.66 45.73 -15.21
C THR A 600 24.91 45.73 -16.55
N GLY A 601 23.64 45.31 -16.56
CA GLY A 601 22.76 45.38 -17.72
C GLY A 601 22.66 44.11 -18.58
N SER A 602 23.37 43.04 -18.22
CA SER A 602 23.33 41.73 -18.88
C SER A 602 21.95 41.06 -18.80
N GLY A 603 21.22 41.23 -17.69
CA GLY A 603 19.83 40.81 -17.55
C GLY A 603 19.57 39.90 -16.35
N LEU A 604 18.30 39.53 -16.16
CA LEU A 604 17.86 38.67 -15.06
C LEU A 604 17.70 37.21 -15.48
N VAL A 605 17.97 36.31 -14.54
CA VAL A 605 17.65 34.88 -14.65
C VAL A 605 16.83 34.44 -13.45
N ALA A 606 15.65 33.86 -13.66
CA ALA A 606 14.93 33.15 -12.62
C ALA A 606 15.19 31.64 -12.70
N ILE A 607 15.43 31.03 -11.56
CA ILE A 607 15.63 29.59 -11.38
C ILE A 607 14.52 29.11 -10.45
N LEU A 608 13.74 28.15 -10.93
CA LEU A 608 12.65 27.55 -10.18
C LEU A 608 12.92 26.06 -10.01
N PRO A 609 13.45 25.63 -8.86
CA PRO A 609 13.35 24.25 -8.41
C PRO A 609 11.87 23.94 -8.14
N VAL A 610 11.26 23.06 -8.91
CA VAL A 610 9.84 22.71 -8.80
C VAL A 610 9.74 21.30 -8.22
N GLY A 611 9.13 21.20 -7.04
CA GLY A 611 8.84 19.90 -6.44
C GLY A 611 7.66 19.23 -7.16
N MET A 612 7.74 17.93 -7.39
CA MET A 612 6.60 17.12 -7.80
C MET A 612 6.10 16.28 -6.62
N ALA A 613 4.93 15.67 -6.71
CA ALA A 613 4.31 14.93 -5.61
C ALA A 613 5.30 14.12 -4.73
N ILE A 614 5.03 14.16 -3.41
CA ILE A 614 5.92 13.75 -2.30
C ILE A 614 7.14 14.65 -2.11
N VAL A 615 7.67 15.28 -3.16
CA VAL A 615 8.59 16.42 -3.09
C VAL A 615 7.79 17.71 -3.02
N SER A 616 7.32 18.04 -1.82
CA SER A 616 7.02 19.44 -1.53
C SER A 616 8.17 20.13 -0.77
N SER A 617 9.28 19.43 -0.56
CA SER A 617 10.47 19.90 0.15
C SER A 617 11.47 20.53 -0.80
N VAL A 618 11.25 21.81 -1.14
CA VAL A 618 12.27 22.67 -1.75
C VAL A 618 12.97 23.42 -0.64
N ILE A 619 14.25 23.14 -0.42
CA ILE A 619 15.07 23.86 0.55
C ILE A 619 15.99 24.82 -0.21
N LEU A 620 15.83 26.12 0.01
CA LEU A 620 16.71 27.12 -0.56
C LEU A 620 17.87 27.41 0.40
N THR A 621 19.06 27.53 -0.15
CA THR A 621 20.30 27.90 0.55
C THR A 621 20.80 29.28 0.14
N ALA A 622 20.27 29.85 -0.95
CA ALA A 622 20.63 31.17 -1.41
C ALA A 622 20.02 32.28 -0.54
N ASP A 623 20.87 33.19 -0.07
CA ASP A 623 20.47 34.38 0.67
C ASP A 623 20.26 35.57 -0.27
N VAL A 624 19.18 36.34 -0.05
CA VAL A 624 18.94 37.58 -0.79
C VAL A 624 20.09 38.56 -0.55
N GLY A 625 20.64 39.09 -1.64
CA GLY A 625 21.76 40.02 -1.65
C GLY A 625 23.13 39.38 -1.77
N ALA A 626 23.24 38.05 -1.66
CA ALA A 626 24.50 37.34 -1.88
C ALA A 626 24.96 37.45 -3.34
N GLU A 627 26.28 37.55 -3.53
CA GLU A 627 26.93 37.44 -4.83
C GLU A 627 27.34 35.97 -5.02
N LEU A 628 26.78 35.31 -6.02
CA LEU A 628 27.04 33.89 -6.29
C LEU A 628 27.92 33.73 -7.51
N HIS A 629 28.94 32.89 -7.38
CA HIS A 629 29.72 32.37 -8.50
C HIS A 629 28.96 31.27 -9.22
N LYS A 630 29.29 31.08 -10.50
CA LYS A 630 28.74 29.99 -11.30
C LYS A 630 29.05 28.64 -10.66
N GLY A 631 28.03 27.82 -10.47
CA GLY A 631 28.13 26.50 -9.84
C GLY A 631 27.97 26.50 -8.32
N GLU A 632 27.79 27.64 -7.66
CA GLU A 632 27.44 27.67 -6.23
C GLU A 632 26.01 27.18 -5.98
N GLU A 633 25.75 26.56 -4.84
CA GLU A 633 24.47 25.93 -4.52
C GLU A 633 23.38 26.97 -4.23
N LEU A 634 22.22 26.82 -4.88
CA LEU A 634 21.03 27.63 -4.67
C LEU A 634 20.01 26.97 -3.73
N GLY A 635 20.00 25.63 -3.73
CA GLY A 635 19.09 24.84 -2.93
C GLY A 635 19.14 23.37 -3.32
N TYR A 636 18.26 22.59 -2.72
CA TYR A 636 18.15 21.16 -2.98
C TYR A 636 16.74 20.63 -2.70
N PHE A 637 16.48 19.45 -3.24
CA PHE A 637 15.28 18.68 -2.96
C PHE A 637 15.58 17.60 -1.92
N GLN A 638 14.63 17.39 -1.00
CA GLN A 638 14.50 16.13 -0.27
C GLN A 638 13.58 15.17 -1.06
N PHE A 639 13.34 13.97 -0.55
CA PHE A 639 12.86 12.82 -1.34
C PHE A 639 11.63 13.02 -2.26
N GLY A 640 11.80 12.68 -3.56
CA GLY A 640 10.75 12.37 -4.57
C GLY A 640 11.08 12.93 -5.99
N GLY A 641 10.07 13.19 -6.85
CA GLY A 641 10.29 13.75 -8.21
C GLY A 641 10.56 15.27 -8.27
N SER A 642 11.43 15.72 -9.18
CA SER A 642 11.85 17.13 -9.24
C SER A 642 11.99 17.65 -10.67
N ASP A 643 11.62 18.91 -10.86
CA ASP A 643 11.82 19.66 -12.10
C ASP A 643 12.68 20.91 -11.82
N VAL A 644 13.38 21.41 -12.83
CA VAL A 644 14.03 22.72 -12.79
C VAL A 644 13.58 23.52 -14.00
N VAL A 645 13.09 24.73 -13.73
CA VAL A 645 12.75 25.71 -14.76
C VAL A 645 13.75 26.87 -14.71
N LEU A 646 14.23 27.28 -15.89
CA LEU A 646 15.03 28.48 -16.07
C LEU A 646 14.24 29.50 -16.90
N VAL A 647 14.26 30.76 -16.48
CA VAL A 647 13.63 31.87 -17.19
C VAL A 647 14.67 32.97 -17.40
N PHE A 648 14.93 33.31 -18.64
CA PHE A 648 15.94 34.30 -19.04
C PHE A 648 15.26 35.56 -19.58
N GLU A 649 15.74 36.74 -19.20
CA GLU A 649 15.28 38.00 -19.76
C GLU A 649 15.62 38.11 -21.26
N ALA A 650 14.73 38.73 -22.06
CA ALA A 650 14.88 38.85 -23.50
C ALA A 650 16.22 39.46 -23.95
N ARG A 651 16.71 40.48 -23.24
CA ARG A 651 17.96 41.19 -23.58
C ARG A 651 19.21 40.32 -23.54
N MET A 652 19.16 39.19 -22.84
CA MET A 652 20.25 38.24 -22.75
C MET A 652 20.48 37.55 -24.11
N GLU A 653 19.46 37.43 -24.96
CA GLU A 653 19.57 36.76 -26.27
C GLU A 653 20.19 35.36 -26.14
N VAL A 654 19.63 34.56 -25.23
CA VAL A 654 20.14 33.23 -24.90
C VAL A 654 19.95 32.27 -26.06
N ASP A 655 21.04 31.59 -26.43
CA ASP A 655 21.07 30.53 -27.42
C ASP A 655 21.40 29.21 -26.72
N ILE A 656 20.44 28.28 -26.70
CA ILE A 656 20.60 26.97 -26.04
C ILE A 656 21.17 25.95 -27.02
N SER A 657 22.12 25.15 -26.55
CA SER A 657 22.74 24.07 -27.33
C SER A 657 22.18 22.68 -26.97
N MET A 658 21.02 22.67 -26.29
CA MET A 658 20.46 21.46 -25.69
C MET A 658 19.70 20.59 -26.69
N VAL A 659 19.79 19.27 -26.52
CA VAL A 659 19.07 18.27 -27.33
C VAL A 659 17.97 17.63 -26.49
N LYS A 660 16.73 17.67 -26.94
CA LYS A 660 15.58 17.12 -26.19
C LYS A 660 15.81 15.65 -25.83
N GLY A 661 15.52 15.29 -24.58
CA GLY A 661 15.70 13.96 -24.01
C GLY A 661 17.15 13.63 -23.64
N ARG A 662 18.13 14.45 -24.00
CA ARG A 662 19.52 14.24 -23.56
C ARG A 662 19.67 14.67 -22.10
N HIS A 663 20.42 13.86 -21.37
CA HIS A 663 20.80 14.14 -19.99
C HIS A 663 22.05 15.03 -19.91
N TYR A 664 21.98 16.06 -19.08
CA TYR A 664 23.02 17.04 -18.84
C TYR A 664 23.38 17.05 -17.37
N ARG A 665 24.67 16.93 -17.08
CA ARG A 665 25.20 16.99 -15.72
C ARG A 665 25.30 18.43 -15.24
N MET A 666 25.11 18.66 -13.95
CA MET A 666 25.36 19.93 -13.27
C MET A 666 26.73 20.46 -13.68
N GLY A 667 26.78 21.75 -14.03
CA GLY A 667 27.99 22.44 -14.46
C GLY A 667 28.38 22.26 -15.93
N SER A 668 27.74 21.36 -16.70
CA SER A 668 27.98 21.26 -18.15
C SER A 668 27.41 22.46 -18.90
N GLU A 669 28.01 22.83 -20.04
CA GLU A 669 27.50 23.91 -20.90
C GLU A 669 26.14 23.52 -21.51
N ILE A 670 25.17 24.42 -21.39
CA ILE A 670 23.82 24.25 -21.95
C ILE A 670 23.43 25.36 -22.94
N GLY A 671 24.20 26.44 -22.98
CA GLY A 671 23.94 27.55 -23.87
C GLY A 671 24.86 28.73 -23.61
N ARG A 672 24.62 29.80 -24.36
CA ARG A 672 25.39 31.03 -24.29
C ARG A 672 24.51 32.26 -24.40
N MET A 673 24.92 33.30 -23.70
CA MET A 673 24.36 34.64 -23.83
C MET A 673 25.10 35.41 -24.93
N ARG A 674 24.37 36.10 -25.82
CA ARG A 674 25.00 36.86 -26.91
C ARG A 674 25.33 38.31 -26.51
N ASN A 675 24.62 38.85 -25.53
CA ASN A 675 24.74 40.25 -25.12
C ASN A 675 25.21 40.35 -23.65
N PHE A 676 26.52 40.21 -23.40
CA PHE A 676 27.11 40.37 -22.07
C PHE A 676 27.78 41.73 -21.93
N GLN A 677 27.30 42.53 -20.97
CA GLN A 677 27.96 43.74 -20.51
C GLN A 677 28.58 43.39 -19.15
N GLY A 678 29.90 43.21 -19.14
CA GLY A 678 30.60 42.57 -18.02
C GLY A 678 30.49 43.33 -16.70
N ILE A 679 30.61 42.59 -15.60
CA ILE A 679 30.84 43.14 -14.27
C ILE A 679 32.26 43.72 -14.29
N ASP A 680 32.39 45.04 -14.16
CA ASP A 680 33.68 45.70 -14.02
C ASP A 680 34.45 45.04 -12.87
N GLU A 681 35.58 44.40 -13.19
CA GLU A 681 36.58 44.06 -12.20
C GLU A 681 37.00 45.38 -11.53
N LYS A 682 36.59 45.59 -10.27
CA LYS A 682 37.16 46.69 -9.49
C LYS A 682 38.66 46.43 -9.33
N PRO A 683 39.50 47.44 -9.61
CA PRO A 683 40.95 47.29 -9.73
C PRO A 683 41.67 46.90 -8.43
#